data_AF-A0A2R6BRJ3-F1
#
_entry.id   AF-A0A2R6BRJ3-F1
#
_cell.length_a   1.000
_cell.length_b   1.000
_cell.length_c   1.000
_cell.angle_alpha   90.00
_cell.angle_beta   90.00
_cell.angle_gamma   90.00
#
_symmetry.space_group_name_H-M   'P 1'
#
loop_
_entity.id
_entity.type
_entity.pdbx_description
1 polymer ?
#
loop_
_entity_poly.entity_id
_entity_poly.type
_entity_poly.pdbx_seq_one_letter_code
_entity_poly.pdbx_strand_id
1 'polypeptide(L)'
;MIHKRSKGGQFIILAAALILIIMVSVVTFLYTNIPTNQIVAQNVLGAVNSVEQAADKVLAASASYYSTILNVTGNYTYARQQATTLTFAGFNTLYNLYSYYGFTYSVTQPVFSAYWYSPISYTYARSTVHFNLTSLGFTGLNSNATQELLVRIVCPPNCPPKGDAAIVEVEAQGNSPLTNLEANNFYFESYNNRLNEWVKQYPTEFTNYGNGTYSLSYSGFQNAYILGVVDQRGILAIASSYSSITYTFNWPTYNPPITQPFVVQVYNNGTLSMLGQLLTQQQYPIPPVPVKDILVNETNTTSSNGGVTKPFQVPFQVEDWASDYTVPLGLAGNETLFSSFQMVAALVAPSKTKSLTVYWEGLDSWNQTPYAIPCTQQSRQYFTAKQSCTSGSTIMNGALSIDTSKLQGNQVQLLVSVGGKTFTVSFVRADGQTSMNNGGISYTLVPGVVRDIIQVEPENFAGFNNAYSVYFQLVLLIPADTNYIEVFQRAFFVNVPSNTQRNVNDLMLNSIQVNGGSIFIQNSPNSASQQWSEVQLGTQVFDQYNQTTQNKKQAIVGGQYHLWGMICSALASPQQQSSDPCSPSKGFTVGFIMAQSQLQSLYGFTNSVGQCGGGVLASASSTTNVLEIDPVLAPTCSQGIGFDGSYTISWWGALWFGYHSSMDAYLVSQLVENPPTVSVET
;
A
#
# COMPACT_ATOMS: atom_id res chain seq x y z
N MET A 1 -55.18 73.16 -89.14
CA MET A 1 -55.35 72.70 -87.74
C MET A 1 -54.24 71.72 -87.40
N ILE A 2 -53.41 72.06 -86.42
CA ILE A 2 -52.20 71.32 -86.03
C ILE A 2 -52.61 70.09 -85.20
N HIS A 3 -52.22 68.89 -85.64
CA HIS A 3 -52.45 67.63 -84.92
C HIS A 3 -51.46 67.46 -83.76
N LYS A 4 -51.98 67.40 -82.54
CA LYS A 4 -51.21 67.22 -81.30
C LYS A 4 -50.92 65.71 -81.11
N ARG A 5 -49.67 65.27 -81.33
CA ARG A 5 -49.23 63.88 -81.05
C ARG A 5 -49.28 63.59 -79.54
N SER A 6 -49.92 62.49 -79.14
CA SER A 6 -50.06 62.09 -77.73
C SER A 6 -48.77 61.45 -77.19
N LYS A 7 -48.03 62.21 -76.36
CA LYS A 7 -46.79 61.76 -75.71
C LYS A 7 -46.99 60.78 -74.54
N GLY A 8 -48.23 60.43 -74.18
CA GLY A 8 -48.55 59.58 -73.02
C GLY A 8 -48.45 58.07 -73.28
N GLY A 9 -48.83 57.59 -74.47
CA GLY A 9 -48.86 56.16 -74.77
C GLY A 9 -47.47 55.52 -74.92
N GLN A 10 -46.50 56.27 -75.47
CA GLN A 10 -45.11 55.79 -75.61
C GLN A 10 -44.37 55.68 -74.28
N PHE A 11 -44.71 56.55 -73.30
CA PHE A 11 -44.09 56.53 -71.98
C PHE A 11 -44.53 55.31 -71.16
N ILE A 12 -45.81 54.90 -71.28
CA ILE A 12 -46.34 53.72 -70.61
C ILE A 12 -45.73 52.43 -71.19
N ILE A 13 -45.57 52.36 -72.51
CA ILE A 13 -44.95 51.19 -73.16
C ILE A 13 -43.46 51.07 -72.80
N LEU A 14 -42.72 52.18 -72.77
CA LEU A 14 -41.32 52.20 -72.33
C LEU A 14 -41.18 51.83 -70.85
N ALA A 15 -42.05 52.33 -69.98
CA ALA A 15 -42.05 51.97 -68.56
C ALA A 15 -42.38 50.49 -68.34
N ALA A 16 -43.38 49.96 -69.05
CA ALA A 16 -43.74 48.54 -68.98
C ALA A 16 -42.61 47.63 -69.49
N ALA A 17 -41.94 48.01 -70.59
CA ALA A 17 -40.80 47.27 -71.11
C ALA A 17 -39.60 47.32 -70.14
N LEU A 18 -39.34 48.46 -69.50
CA LEU A 18 -38.27 48.60 -68.52
C LEU A 18 -38.53 47.75 -67.27
N ILE A 19 -39.78 47.75 -66.77
CA ILE A 19 -40.18 46.91 -65.63
C ILE A 19 -40.06 45.43 -65.99
N LEU A 20 -40.44 45.04 -67.21
CA LEU A 20 -40.30 43.66 -67.68
C LEU A 20 -38.83 43.24 -67.74
N ILE A 21 -37.95 44.10 -68.26
CA ILE A 21 -36.50 43.84 -68.33
C ILE A 21 -35.91 43.73 -66.92
N ILE A 22 -36.31 44.61 -65.98
CA ILE A 22 -35.87 44.54 -64.59
C ILE A 22 -36.37 43.26 -63.92
N MET A 23 -37.64 42.88 -64.11
CA MET A 23 -38.18 41.64 -63.54
C MET A 23 -37.48 40.40 -64.10
N VAL A 24 -37.28 40.32 -65.42
CA VAL A 24 -36.56 39.19 -66.04
C VAL A 24 -35.12 39.15 -65.56
N SER A 25 -34.45 40.29 -65.42
CA SER A 25 -33.08 40.37 -64.91
C SER A 25 -32.99 39.91 -63.45
N VAL A 26 -33.94 40.33 -62.60
CA VAL A 26 -34.01 39.94 -61.18
C VAL A 26 -34.32 38.45 -61.03
N VAL A 27 -35.27 37.92 -61.81
CA VAL A 27 -35.62 36.50 -61.80
C VAL A 27 -34.45 35.66 -62.31
N THR A 28 -33.78 36.07 -63.39
CA THR A 28 -32.61 35.37 -63.91
C THR A 28 -31.48 35.40 -62.89
N PHE A 29 -31.19 36.55 -62.29
CA PHE A 29 -30.19 36.70 -61.24
C PHE A 29 -30.49 35.82 -60.01
N LEU A 30 -31.74 35.78 -59.54
CA LEU A 30 -32.14 34.90 -58.44
C LEU A 30 -32.01 33.42 -58.84
N TYR A 31 -32.49 33.04 -60.02
CA TYR A 31 -32.48 31.65 -60.47
C TYR A 31 -31.07 31.12 -60.78
N THR A 32 -30.14 31.97 -61.24
CA THR A 32 -28.74 31.58 -61.44
C THR A 32 -27.92 31.53 -60.16
N ASN A 33 -28.33 32.23 -59.10
CA ASN A 33 -27.58 32.30 -57.83
C ASN A 33 -28.13 31.39 -56.73
N ILE A 34 -29.41 30.99 -56.75
CA ILE A 34 -29.99 30.10 -55.73
C ILE A 34 -29.33 28.69 -55.75
N PRO A 35 -29.17 28.01 -56.90
CA PRO A 35 -28.56 26.68 -56.94
C PRO A 35 -27.05 26.71 -56.61
N THR A 36 -26.32 27.70 -57.14
CA THR A 36 -24.88 27.89 -56.90
C THR A 36 -24.57 28.23 -55.44
N ASN A 37 -25.37 29.10 -54.80
CA ASN A 37 -25.17 29.42 -53.38
C ASN A 37 -25.57 28.27 -52.45
N GLN A 38 -26.60 27.47 -52.80
CA GLN A 38 -26.94 26.27 -52.01
C GLN A 38 -25.85 25.18 -52.11
N ILE A 39 -25.26 24.95 -53.29
CA ILE A 39 -24.20 23.96 -53.50
C ILE A 39 -22.88 24.41 -52.83
N VAL A 40 -22.53 25.69 -52.88
CA VAL A 40 -21.34 26.22 -52.19
C VAL A 40 -21.52 26.22 -50.67
N ALA A 41 -22.70 26.60 -50.15
CA ALA A 41 -22.98 26.57 -48.72
C ALA A 41 -22.98 25.15 -48.13
N GLN A 42 -23.55 24.15 -48.81
CA GLN A 42 -23.54 22.75 -48.34
C GLN A 42 -22.13 22.14 -48.34
N ASN A 43 -21.32 22.40 -49.37
CA ASN A 43 -19.95 21.87 -49.45
C ASN A 43 -19.01 22.51 -48.41
N VAL A 44 -19.24 23.78 -48.08
CA VAL A 44 -18.44 24.53 -47.11
C VAL A 44 -18.77 24.15 -45.67
N LEU A 45 -20.06 24.10 -45.29
CA LEU A 45 -20.46 23.60 -43.96
C LEU A 45 -20.01 22.15 -43.76
N GLY A 46 -20.05 21.33 -44.82
CA GLY A 46 -19.51 19.98 -44.80
C GLY A 46 -18.01 19.94 -44.47
N ALA A 47 -17.21 20.82 -45.07
CA ALA A 47 -15.77 20.88 -44.82
C ALA A 47 -15.43 21.34 -43.39
N VAL A 48 -16.09 22.38 -42.88
CA VAL A 48 -15.91 22.86 -41.50
C VAL A 48 -16.32 21.76 -40.51
N ASN A 49 -17.52 21.17 -40.66
CA ASN A 49 -17.98 20.09 -39.80
C ASN A 49 -17.04 18.87 -39.85
N SER A 50 -16.49 18.54 -41.02
CA SER A 50 -15.54 17.43 -41.18
C SER A 50 -14.25 17.66 -40.39
N VAL A 51 -13.74 18.91 -40.39
CA VAL A 51 -12.55 19.29 -39.61
C VAL A 51 -12.85 19.26 -38.11
N GLU A 52 -14.01 19.77 -37.68
CA GLU A 52 -14.43 19.73 -36.27
C GLU A 52 -14.56 18.29 -35.77
N GLN A 53 -15.26 17.43 -36.51
CA GLN A 53 -15.38 16.01 -36.19
C GLN A 53 -14.03 15.29 -36.17
N ALA A 54 -13.10 15.67 -37.05
CA ALA A 54 -11.75 15.11 -37.06
C ALA A 54 -10.94 15.56 -35.83
N ALA A 55 -11.08 16.83 -35.41
CA ALA A 55 -10.47 17.34 -34.19
C ALA A 55 -11.01 16.62 -32.94
N ASP A 56 -12.32 16.37 -32.88
CA ASP A 56 -12.94 15.60 -31.81
C ASP A 56 -12.40 14.17 -31.75
N LYS A 57 -12.22 13.50 -32.91
CA LYS A 57 -11.61 12.16 -32.98
C LYS A 57 -10.17 12.14 -32.50
N VAL A 58 -9.35 13.13 -32.87
CA VAL A 58 -7.96 13.26 -32.38
C VAL A 58 -7.94 13.42 -30.86
N LEU A 59 -8.84 14.25 -30.31
CA LEU A 59 -8.91 14.45 -28.87
C LEU A 59 -9.44 13.20 -28.14
N ALA A 60 -10.41 12.49 -28.72
CA ALA A 60 -10.95 11.25 -28.16
C ALA A 60 -9.89 10.15 -28.10
N ALA A 61 -9.12 9.97 -29.19
CA ALA A 61 -7.99 9.05 -29.21
C ALA A 61 -6.91 9.44 -28.17
N SER A 62 -6.68 10.74 -27.97
CA SER A 62 -5.72 11.22 -26.97
C SER A 62 -6.21 11.01 -25.53
N ALA A 63 -7.52 11.17 -25.27
CA ALA A 63 -8.14 10.87 -23.97
C ALA A 63 -8.14 9.36 -23.66
N SER A 64 -8.37 8.53 -24.68
CA SER A 64 -8.22 7.07 -24.59
C SER A 64 -6.78 6.67 -24.26
N TYR A 65 -5.80 7.26 -24.93
CA TYR A 65 -4.38 7.00 -24.67
C TYR A 65 -3.97 7.47 -23.27
N TYR A 66 -4.44 8.65 -22.85
CA TYR A 66 -4.25 9.18 -21.50
C TYR A 66 -4.72 8.22 -20.42
N SER A 67 -6.00 7.80 -20.49
CA SER A 67 -6.59 6.87 -19.52
C SER A 67 -5.94 5.48 -19.56
N THR A 68 -5.53 4.99 -20.74
CA THR A 68 -4.85 3.69 -20.85
C THR A 68 -3.49 3.70 -20.15
N ILE A 69 -2.66 4.73 -20.37
CA ILE A 69 -1.36 4.85 -19.69
C ILE A 69 -1.58 4.98 -18.19
N LEU A 70 -2.56 5.77 -17.78
CA LEU A 70 -2.86 5.97 -16.37
C LEU A 70 -3.24 4.64 -15.68
N ASN A 71 -4.10 3.84 -16.29
CA ASN A 71 -4.52 2.54 -15.75
C ASN A 71 -3.35 1.58 -15.53
N VAL A 72 -2.32 1.63 -16.40
CA VAL A 72 -1.18 0.73 -16.32
C VAL A 72 -0.08 1.26 -15.40
N THR A 73 0.11 2.58 -15.33
CA THR A 73 1.29 3.17 -14.68
C THR A 73 1.00 3.94 -13.41
N GLY A 74 -0.20 4.50 -13.25
CA GLY A 74 -0.49 5.47 -12.18
C GLY A 74 0.23 6.83 -12.34
N ASN A 75 1.07 7.00 -13.37
CA ASN A 75 1.88 8.20 -13.54
C ASN A 75 1.13 9.27 -14.36
N TYR A 76 0.40 10.14 -13.66
CA TYR A 76 -0.36 11.25 -14.26
C TYR A 76 0.51 12.16 -15.16
N THR A 77 1.73 12.51 -14.73
CA THR A 77 2.61 13.42 -15.49
C THR A 77 3.02 12.80 -16.82
N TYR A 78 3.47 11.55 -16.79
CA TYR A 78 3.85 10.81 -17.97
C TYR A 78 2.65 10.61 -18.91
N ALA A 79 1.49 10.22 -18.39
CA ALA A 79 0.27 10.06 -19.16
C ALA A 79 -0.12 11.35 -19.91
N ARG A 80 -0.09 12.52 -19.24
CA ARG A 80 -0.40 13.82 -19.87
C ARG A 80 0.59 14.17 -20.97
N GLN A 81 1.89 13.93 -20.76
CA GLN A 81 2.93 14.21 -21.75
C GLN A 81 2.74 13.37 -23.02
N GLN A 82 2.47 12.07 -22.85
CA GLN A 82 2.24 11.16 -23.96
C GLN A 82 0.95 11.49 -24.72
N ALA A 83 -0.15 11.78 -24.02
CA ALA A 83 -1.42 12.19 -24.63
C ALA A 83 -1.33 13.52 -25.37
N THR A 84 -0.57 14.49 -24.82
CA THR A 84 -0.27 15.77 -25.48
C THR A 84 0.49 15.55 -26.78
N THR A 85 1.51 14.69 -26.76
CA THR A 85 2.32 14.36 -27.95
C THR A 85 1.45 13.73 -29.04
N LEU A 86 0.55 12.81 -28.66
CA LEU A 86 -0.40 12.19 -29.58
C LEU A 86 -1.38 13.21 -30.17
N THR A 87 -1.85 14.16 -29.37
CA THR A 87 -2.75 15.24 -29.84
C THR A 87 -2.10 16.03 -30.97
N PHE A 88 -0.87 16.51 -30.76
CA PHE A 88 -0.16 17.29 -31.78
C PHE A 88 0.18 16.46 -33.04
N ALA A 89 0.56 15.19 -32.88
CA ALA A 89 0.78 14.28 -33.99
C ALA A 89 -0.50 14.03 -34.80
N GLY A 90 -1.65 13.90 -34.12
CA GLY A 90 -2.96 13.78 -34.74
C GLY A 90 -3.31 15.01 -35.58
N PHE A 91 -3.14 16.22 -35.05
CA PHE A 91 -3.37 17.45 -35.80
C PHE A 91 -2.43 17.64 -36.99
N ASN A 92 -1.16 17.23 -36.87
CA ASN A 92 -0.24 17.23 -38.01
C ASN A 92 -0.70 16.27 -39.12
N THR A 93 -1.34 15.16 -38.75
CA THR A 93 -1.96 14.25 -39.72
C THR A 93 -3.16 14.89 -40.40
N LEU A 94 -4.02 15.59 -39.64
CA LEU A 94 -5.14 16.35 -40.20
C LEU A 94 -4.68 17.45 -41.16
N TYR A 95 -3.54 18.08 -40.88
CA TYR A 95 -2.96 19.09 -41.78
C TYR A 95 -2.64 18.54 -43.17
N ASN A 96 -2.04 17.35 -43.22
CA ASN A 96 -1.77 16.69 -44.49
C ASN A 96 -3.09 16.26 -45.19
N LEU A 97 -4.03 15.71 -44.43
CA LEU A 97 -5.30 15.18 -44.94
C LEU A 97 -6.19 16.29 -45.55
N TYR A 98 -6.26 17.45 -44.92
CA TYR A 98 -7.09 18.58 -45.34
C TYR A 98 -6.30 19.67 -46.10
N SER A 99 -5.08 19.36 -46.56
CA SER A 99 -4.23 20.30 -47.30
C SER A 99 -4.90 20.89 -48.55
N TYR A 100 -5.76 20.13 -49.24
CA TYR A 100 -6.56 20.59 -50.38
C TYR A 100 -7.52 21.75 -50.04
N TYR A 101 -7.99 21.85 -48.79
CA TYR A 101 -8.82 22.97 -48.33
C TYR A 101 -8.00 24.20 -47.90
N GLY A 102 -6.68 24.17 -48.07
CA GLY A 102 -5.78 25.21 -47.57
C GLY A 102 -5.82 25.27 -46.04
N PHE A 103 -5.92 24.10 -45.40
CA PHE A 103 -6.04 23.95 -43.96
C PHE A 103 -4.75 24.39 -43.26
N THR A 104 -4.87 25.32 -42.32
CA THR A 104 -3.81 25.71 -41.39
C THR A 104 -4.39 25.71 -39.99
N TYR A 105 -3.60 25.36 -38.98
CA TYR A 105 -4.11 25.26 -37.61
C TYR A 105 -3.13 25.81 -36.57
N SER A 106 -3.69 26.19 -35.42
CA SER A 106 -2.99 26.29 -34.15
C SER A 106 -3.86 25.67 -33.06
N VAL A 107 -3.26 24.90 -32.18
CA VAL A 107 -3.96 24.14 -31.13
C VAL A 107 -3.46 24.64 -29.79
N THR A 108 -4.38 24.97 -28.88
CA THR A 108 -4.01 25.30 -27.50
C THR A 108 -3.50 24.07 -26.77
N GLN A 109 -2.65 24.25 -25.76
CA GLN A 109 -2.16 23.15 -24.95
C GLN A 109 -3.34 22.30 -24.45
N PRO A 110 -3.44 21.02 -24.84
CA PRO A 110 -4.56 20.18 -24.44
C PRO A 110 -4.52 19.96 -22.92
N VAL A 111 -5.70 19.96 -22.31
CA VAL A 111 -5.89 19.67 -20.89
C VAL A 111 -6.45 18.28 -20.77
N PHE A 112 -5.81 17.43 -19.98
CA PHE A 112 -6.29 16.10 -19.62
C PHE A 112 -6.47 16.06 -18.11
N SER A 113 -7.54 15.42 -17.64
CA SER A 113 -7.80 15.20 -16.22
C SER A 113 -8.51 13.88 -15.99
N ALA A 114 -8.27 13.27 -14.83
CA ALA A 114 -8.96 12.09 -14.38
C ALA A 114 -9.24 12.21 -12.88
N TYR A 115 -10.40 11.71 -12.49
CA TYR A 115 -10.78 11.52 -11.09
C TYR A 115 -11.33 10.10 -10.98
N TRP A 116 -10.56 9.19 -10.41
CA TRP A 116 -10.87 7.76 -10.37
C TRP A 116 -11.01 7.27 -8.93
N TYR A 117 -11.52 6.04 -8.77
CA TYR A 117 -11.68 5.36 -7.49
C TYR A 117 -12.59 6.10 -6.50
N SER A 118 -13.55 6.85 -7.03
CA SER A 118 -14.60 7.53 -6.28
C SER A 118 -15.97 7.13 -6.83
N PRO A 119 -17.07 7.22 -6.06
CA PRO A 119 -18.40 6.90 -6.57
C PRO A 119 -18.82 7.75 -7.78
N ILE A 120 -18.23 8.94 -7.93
CA ILE A 120 -18.30 9.74 -9.15
C ILE A 120 -16.90 9.77 -9.71
N SER A 121 -16.70 9.16 -10.87
CA SER A 121 -15.38 9.09 -11.52
C SER A 121 -15.47 9.53 -12.97
N TYR A 122 -14.40 10.12 -13.49
CA TYR A 122 -14.36 10.58 -14.88
C TYR A 122 -12.98 10.54 -15.49
N THR A 123 -12.96 10.59 -16.82
CA THR A 123 -11.81 11.02 -17.61
C THR A 123 -12.25 12.08 -18.59
N TYR A 124 -11.46 13.15 -18.66
CA TYR A 124 -11.79 14.38 -19.35
C TYR A 124 -10.60 14.87 -20.18
N ALA A 125 -10.89 15.38 -21.37
CA ALA A 125 -9.94 16.05 -22.23
C ALA A 125 -10.57 17.28 -22.90
N ARG A 126 -9.80 18.36 -23.04
CA ARG A 126 -10.23 19.58 -23.73
C ARG A 126 -9.09 20.21 -24.52
N SER A 127 -9.42 20.76 -25.67
CA SER A 127 -8.52 21.62 -26.42
C SER A 127 -9.30 22.58 -27.31
N THR A 128 -8.72 23.74 -27.61
CA THR A 128 -9.26 24.68 -28.58
C THR A 128 -8.39 24.66 -29.82
N VAL A 129 -9.01 24.40 -30.96
CA VAL A 129 -8.37 24.37 -32.28
C VAL A 129 -8.76 25.63 -33.01
N HIS A 130 -7.79 26.47 -33.35
CA HIS A 130 -7.97 27.55 -34.30
C HIS A 130 -7.53 27.07 -35.68
N PHE A 131 -8.36 27.26 -36.69
CA PHE A 131 -8.03 26.81 -38.04
C PHE A 131 -8.55 27.76 -39.12
N ASN A 132 -7.92 27.66 -40.28
CA ASN A 132 -8.35 28.35 -41.50
C ASN A 132 -8.55 27.31 -42.60
N LEU A 133 -9.44 27.61 -43.54
CA LEU A 133 -9.64 26.87 -44.77
C LEU A 133 -9.46 27.86 -45.92
N THR A 134 -8.20 28.23 -46.18
CA THR A 134 -7.86 29.38 -47.02
C THR A 134 -8.27 29.17 -48.48
N SER A 135 -8.22 27.94 -48.99
CA SER A 135 -8.70 27.61 -50.34
C SER A 135 -10.23 27.70 -50.47
N LEU A 136 -10.95 27.70 -49.34
CA LEU A 136 -12.40 27.92 -49.27
C LEU A 136 -12.76 29.36 -48.85
N GLY A 137 -11.79 30.23 -48.58
CA GLY A 137 -12.00 31.62 -48.20
C GLY A 137 -12.30 31.87 -46.71
N PHE A 138 -12.11 30.88 -45.83
CA PHE A 138 -12.40 31.01 -44.40
C PHE A 138 -11.14 31.17 -43.55
N THR A 139 -11.14 32.16 -42.66
CA THR A 139 -10.06 32.43 -41.72
C THR A 139 -10.61 32.76 -40.34
N GLY A 140 -9.90 32.37 -39.29
CA GLY A 140 -10.24 32.67 -37.90
C GLY A 140 -11.31 31.76 -37.30
N LEU A 141 -11.50 30.56 -37.85
CA LEU A 141 -12.43 29.58 -37.28
C LEU A 141 -11.84 29.01 -35.98
N ASN A 142 -12.70 28.71 -35.01
CA ASN A 142 -12.33 28.04 -33.79
C ASN A 142 -13.31 26.91 -33.47
N SER A 143 -12.78 25.83 -32.92
CA SER A 143 -13.57 24.70 -32.43
C SER A 143 -13.07 24.32 -31.03
N ASN A 144 -14.01 24.21 -30.09
CA ASN A 144 -13.74 23.74 -28.75
C ASN A 144 -14.05 22.25 -28.69
N ALA A 145 -13.03 21.43 -28.86
CA ALA A 145 -13.15 19.99 -28.71
C ALA A 145 -13.12 19.63 -27.22
N THR A 146 -14.12 18.87 -26.75
CA THR A 146 -14.17 18.34 -25.39
C THR A 146 -14.58 16.89 -25.45
N GLN A 147 -13.90 16.03 -24.71
CA GLN A 147 -14.19 14.60 -24.63
C GLN A 147 -14.24 14.21 -23.16
N GLU A 148 -15.31 13.53 -22.76
CA GLU A 148 -15.55 13.15 -21.38
C GLU A 148 -16.25 11.80 -21.33
N LEU A 149 -15.82 10.96 -20.39
CA LEU A 149 -16.54 9.79 -19.91
C LEU A 149 -16.70 9.93 -18.41
N LEU A 150 -17.94 10.04 -17.94
CA LEU A 150 -18.29 10.16 -16.54
C LEU A 150 -19.10 8.94 -16.11
N VAL A 151 -18.74 8.35 -14.98
CA VAL A 151 -19.38 7.19 -14.38
C VAL A 151 -19.80 7.56 -12.97
N ARG A 152 -21.08 7.39 -12.67
CA ARG A 152 -21.66 7.61 -11.35
C ARG A 152 -22.26 6.33 -10.84
N ILE A 153 -21.74 5.84 -9.72
CA ILE A 153 -22.39 4.77 -8.96
C ILE A 153 -23.61 5.37 -8.27
N VAL A 154 -24.79 4.85 -8.60
CA VAL A 154 -26.04 5.28 -8.01
C VAL A 154 -26.15 4.63 -6.63
N CYS A 155 -25.45 5.20 -5.64
CA CYS A 155 -25.69 5.14 -4.18
C CYS A 155 -24.43 5.52 -3.35
N PRO A 156 -24.23 6.80 -2.99
CA PRO A 156 -23.57 7.15 -1.72
C PRO A 156 -24.35 8.23 -0.93
N PRO A 157 -24.38 8.22 0.43
CA PRO A 157 -23.55 7.44 1.35
C PRO A 157 -24.30 6.40 2.22
N ASN A 158 -25.64 6.29 2.12
CA ASN A 158 -26.43 5.39 2.96
C ASN A 158 -27.53 4.69 2.16
N CYS A 159 -27.16 3.67 1.40
CA CYS A 159 -28.01 2.50 1.15
C CYS A 159 -27.07 1.30 1.22
N PRO A 160 -27.40 0.20 1.92
CA PRO A 160 -26.87 -1.06 1.46
C PRO A 160 -27.51 -1.29 0.09
N PRO A 161 -26.80 -1.65 -0.99
CA PRO A 161 -27.39 -2.63 -1.85
C PRO A 161 -27.44 -3.89 -0.98
N LYS A 162 -28.55 -4.13 -0.28
CA LYS A 162 -29.06 -5.50 -0.28
C LYS A 162 -29.60 -5.66 -1.70
N GLY A 163 -28.72 -5.95 -2.63
CA GLY A 163 -29.02 -6.01 -4.04
C GLY A 163 -27.92 -6.79 -4.73
N ASP A 164 -28.31 -7.70 -5.61
CA ASP A 164 -27.40 -8.63 -6.27
C ASP A 164 -26.63 -7.97 -7.43
N ALA A 165 -26.62 -6.63 -7.53
CA ALA A 165 -26.04 -5.89 -8.67
C ALA A 165 -25.59 -4.45 -8.34
N ALA A 166 -24.62 -3.95 -9.11
CA ALA A 166 -24.19 -2.56 -9.18
C ALA A 166 -25.10 -1.76 -10.12
N ILE A 167 -25.57 -0.59 -9.67
CA ILE A 167 -26.34 0.35 -10.48
C ILE A 167 -25.49 1.57 -10.80
N VAL A 168 -25.31 1.88 -12.08
CA VAL A 168 -24.45 2.96 -12.53
C VAL A 168 -25.08 3.80 -13.63
N GLU A 169 -24.80 5.09 -13.61
CA GLU A 169 -25.10 6.05 -14.66
C GLU A 169 -23.82 6.37 -15.42
N VAL A 170 -23.89 6.35 -16.74
CA VAL A 170 -22.74 6.64 -17.61
C VAL A 170 -23.10 7.76 -18.57
N GLU A 171 -22.29 8.81 -18.57
CA GLU A 171 -22.49 10.02 -19.35
C GLU A 171 -21.27 10.32 -20.23
N ALA A 172 -21.54 10.84 -21.41
CA ALA A 172 -20.56 11.49 -22.27
C ALA A 172 -20.54 13.00 -22.02
N GLN A 173 -19.89 13.73 -22.93
CA GLN A 173 -19.77 15.19 -22.90
C GLN A 173 -21.12 15.90 -22.64
N GLY A 174 -21.13 16.81 -21.66
CA GLY A 174 -22.24 17.72 -21.41
C GLY A 174 -23.48 17.07 -20.80
N ASN A 175 -23.30 16.07 -19.92
CA ASN A 175 -24.36 15.30 -19.27
C ASN A 175 -25.26 14.53 -20.26
N SER A 176 -24.69 14.12 -21.39
CA SER A 176 -25.43 13.33 -22.39
C SER A 176 -25.34 11.85 -22.00
N PRO A 177 -26.45 11.15 -21.72
CA PRO A 177 -26.39 9.76 -21.31
C PRO A 177 -25.84 8.88 -22.45
N LEU A 178 -24.88 8.01 -22.13
CA LEU A 178 -24.39 6.98 -23.05
C LEU A 178 -25.33 5.78 -22.96
N THR A 179 -26.15 5.55 -23.98
CA THR A 179 -27.23 4.54 -23.97
C THR A 179 -26.87 3.25 -24.72
N ASN A 180 -25.73 3.20 -25.40
CA ASN A 180 -25.35 2.14 -26.33
C ASN A 180 -24.16 1.31 -25.86
N LEU A 181 -23.88 1.27 -24.54
CA LEU A 181 -22.87 0.38 -23.98
C LEU A 181 -23.44 -1.03 -23.82
N GLU A 182 -22.57 -2.01 -24.03
CA GLU A 182 -22.83 -3.43 -23.88
C GLU A 182 -22.04 -3.98 -22.69
N ALA A 183 -22.32 -5.22 -22.28
CA ALA A 183 -21.64 -5.85 -21.14
C ALA A 183 -20.10 -5.87 -21.26
N ASN A 184 -19.56 -5.96 -22.48
CA ASN A 184 -18.11 -5.95 -22.75
C ASN A 184 -17.44 -4.59 -22.48
N ASN A 185 -18.21 -3.51 -22.32
CA ASN A 185 -17.71 -2.19 -21.95
C ASN A 185 -17.42 -2.07 -20.45
N PHE A 186 -17.83 -3.04 -19.64
CA PHE A 186 -17.73 -3.01 -18.18
C PHE A 186 -16.84 -4.16 -17.69
N TYR A 187 -16.08 -3.90 -16.63
CA TYR A 187 -15.38 -4.92 -15.87
C TYR A 187 -15.27 -4.51 -14.40
N PHE A 188 -15.35 -5.49 -13.50
CA PHE A 188 -15.07 -5.30 -12.09
C PHE A 188 -13.61 -5.65 -11.79
N GLU A 189 -12.95 -4.82 -10.99
CA GLU A 189 -11.66 -5.18 -10.40
C GLU A 189 -11.94 -5.92 -9.08
N SER A 190 -11.50 -7.16 -8.98
CA SER A 190 -11.68 -8.02 -7.81
C SER A 190 -10.34 -8.51 -7.30
N TYR A 191 -10.10 -8.41 -5.99
CA TYR A 191 -8.84 -8.86 -5.41
C TYR A 191 -8.84 -10.38 -5.18
N ASN A 192 -7.89 -11.09 -5.79
CA ASN A 192 -7.71 -12.52 -5.63
C ASN A 192 -6.66 -12.82 -4.54
N ASN A 193 -7.12 -13.24 -3.36
CA ASN A 193 -6.25 -13.54 -2.23
C ASN A 193 -5.33 -14.75 -2.41
N ARG A 194 -5.63 -15.66 -3.34
CA ARG A 194 -4.75 -16.81 -3.59
C ARG A 194 -3.53 -16.40 -4.42
N LEU A 195 -3.71 -15.42 -5.28
CA LEU A 195 -2.69 -14.91 -6.19
C LEU A 195 -2.06 -13.59 -5.69
N ASN A 196 -2.67 -12.96 -4.67
CA ASN A 196 -2.30 -11.65 -4.15
C ASN A 196 -2.27 -10.56 -5.25
N GLU A 197 -3.28 -10.57 -6.12
CA GLU A 197 -3.36 -9.68 -7.27
C GLU A 197 -4.80 -9.24 -7.58
N TRP A 198 -4.91 -8.13 -8.30
CA TRP A 198 -6.17 -7.66 -8.88
C TRP A 198 -6.48 -8.40 -10.17
N VAL A 199 -7.69 -8.97 -10.27
CA VAL A 199 -8.18 -9.65 -11.47
C VAL A 199 -9.45 -9.00 -11.99
N LYS A 200 -9.56 -8.94 -13.31
CA LYS A 200 -10.76 -8.45 -13.99
C LYS A 200 -11.83 -9.53 -14.02
N GLN A 201 -13.03 -9.16 -13.61
CA GLN A 201 -14.23 -9.97 -13.72
C GLN A 201 -15.27 -9.27 -14.59
N TYR A 202 -15.77 -9.96 -15.59
CA TYR A 202 -16.77 -9.41 -16.50
C TYR A 202 -18.19 -9.68 -15.97
N PRO A 203 -19.17 -8.80 -16.26
CA PRO A 203 -20.55 -9.00 -15.83
C PRO A 203 -21.12 -10.33 -16.33
N THR A 204 -21.74 -11.09 -15.43
CA THR A 204 -22.51 -12.29 -15.76
C THR A 204 -23.98 -11.97 -16.00
N GLU A 205 -24.49 -10.95 -15.31
CA GLU A 205 -25.80 -10.36 -15.56
C GLU A 205 -25.63 -8.90 -15.96
N PHE A 206 -26.41 -8.47 -16.94
CA PHE A 206 -26.32 -7.13 -17.50
C PHE A 206 -27.69 -6.67 -17.98
N THR A 207 -28.09 -5.48 -17.57
CA THR A 207 -29.31 -4.81 -18.03
C THR A 207 -28.99 -3.37 -18.39
N ASN A 208 -29.33 -2.98 -19.63
CA ASN A 208 -29.27 -1.60 -20.09
C ASN A 208 -30.69 -1.02 -20.11
N TYR A 209 -30.94 0.05 -19.35
CA TYR A 209 -32.27 0.67 -19.26
C TYR A 209 -32.56 1.67 -20.39
N GLY A 210 -31.61 1.89 -21.31
CA GLY A 210 -31.76 2.74 -22.49
C GLY A 210 -31.69 4.25 -22.22
N ASN A 211 -31.44 4.65 -20.98
CA ASN A 211 -31.39 6.05 -20.53
C ASN A 211 -30.00 6.45 -19.99
N GLY A 212 -28.98 5.62 -20.16
CA GLY A 212 -27.64 5.81 -19.57
C GLY A 212 -27.44 5.13 -18.22
N THR A 213 -28.50 4.51 -17.67
CA THR A 213 -28.41 3.68 -16.47
C THR A 213 -28.21 2.21 -16.84
N TYR A 214 -27.34 1.54 -16.10
CA TYR A 214 -26.99 0.14 -16.25
C TYR A 214 -27.07 -0.59 -14.91
N SER A 215 -27.49 -1.86 -14.95
CA SER A 215 -27.42 -2.79 -13.82
C SER A 215 -26.53 -3.97 -14.20
N LEU A 216 -25.53 -4.27 -13.37
CA LEU A 216 -24.51 -5.27 -13.64
C LEU A 216 -24.13 -6.05 -12.39
N SER A 217 -23.96 -7.35 -12.52
CA SER A 217 -23.48 -8.24 -11.44
C SER A 217 -22.48 -9.27 -11.97
N TYR A 218 -21.76 -9.92 -11.07
CA TYR A 218 -20.86 -11.02 -11.37
C TYR A 218 -20.99 -12.14 -10.32
N SER A 219 -20.48 -13.33 -10.63
CA SER A 219 -20.48 -14.45 -9.68
C SER A 219 -19.66 -14.13 -8.41
N GLY A 220 -20.33 -14.01 -7.27
CA GLY A 220 -19.69 -13.64 -6.00
C GLY A 220 -19.63 -12.13 -5.76
N PHE A 221 -20.54 -11.37 -6.40
CA PHE A 221 -20.69 -9.93 -6.22
C PHE A 221 -20.71 -9.50 -4.74
N GLN A 222 -20.05 -8.38 -4.46
CA GLN A 222 -19.97 -7.76 -3.14
C GLN A 222 -20.41 -6.31 -3.21
N ASN A 223 -20.90 -5.78 -2.09
CA ASN A 223 -21.37 -4.39 -1.99
C ASN A 223 -20.25 -3.35 -2.13
N ALA A 224 -19.03 -3.71 -1.73
CA ALA A 224 -17.82 -2.95 -2.00
C ALA A 224 -17.20 -3.45 -3.30
N TYR A 225 -17.13 -2.60 -4.32
CA TYR A 225 -16.64 -2.97 -5.64
C TYR A 225 -16.00 -1.80 -6.37
N ILE A 226 -15.14 -2.13 -7.32
CA ILE A 226 -14.50 -1.20 -8.24
C ILE A 226 -14.93 -1.58 -9.65
N LEU A 227 -15.35 -0.59 -10.44
CA LEU A 227 -15.91 -0.76 -11.78
C LEU A 227 -15.13 0.06 -12.79
N GLY A 228 -14.53 -0.60 -13.77
CA GLY A 228 -14.01 0.03 -14.98
C GLY A 228 -15.08 0.08 -16.08
N VAL A 229 -15.16 1.23 -16.75
CA VAL A 229 -16.03 1.46 -17.91
C VAL A 229 -15.21 1.99 -19.07
N VAL A 230 -15.30 1.34 -20.22
CA VAL A 230 -14.64 1.76 -21.47
C VAL A 230 -15.70 2.03 -22.53
N ASP A 231 -15.76 3.25 -23.05
CA ASP A 231 -16.72 3.59 -24.09
C ASP A 231 -16.23 3.23 -25.51
N GLN A 232 -17.05 3.52 -26.53
CA GLN A 232 -16.73 3.24 -27.94
C GLN A 232 -15.55 4.08 -28.48
N ARG A 233 -15.19 5.18 -27.80
CA ARG A 233 -14.01 5.99 -28.13
C ARG A 233 -12.72 5.41 -27.53
N GLY A 234 -12.85 4.39 -26.67
CA GLY A 234 -11.76 3.79 -25.91
C GLY A 234 -11.37 4.60 -24.68
N ILE A 235 -12.17 5.58 -24.27
CA ILE A 235 -11.93 6.34 -23.03
C ILE A 235 -12.30 5.43 -21.86
N LEU A 236 -11.42 5.34 -20.87
CA LEU A 236 -11.62 4.54 -19.66
C LEU A 236 -11.88 5.46 -18.46
N ALA A 237 -12.84 5.09 -17.62
CA ALA A 237 -13.02 5.64 -16.27
C ALA A 237 -13.18 4.50 -15.25
N ILE A 238 -12.59 4.64 -14.07
CA ILE A 238 -12.64 3.64 -13.00
C ILE A 238 -13.35 4.24 -11.79
N ALA A 239 -14.54 3.72 -11.47
CA ALA A 239 -15.33 4.11 -10.31
C ALA A 239 -15.18 3.11 -9.16
N SER A 240 -15.38 3.57 -7.92
CA SER A 240 -15.37 2.70 -6.73
C SER A 240 -16.56 3.02 -5.84
N SER A 241 -17.20 2.00 -5.27
CA SER A 241 -18.35 2.21 -4.37
C SER A 241 -17.94 2.76 -2.99
N TYR A 242 -16.64 2.80 -2.71
CA TYR A 242 -16.01 3.35 -1.51
C TYR A 242 -14.73 4.11 -1.87
N SER A 243 -14.35 5.09 -1.05
CA SER A 243 -13.11 5.88 -1.21
C SER A 243 -12.23 5.88 0.04
N SER A 244 -12.61 5.09 1.05
CA SER A 244 -11.92 4.97 2.31
C SER A 244 -12.13 3.60 2.95
N ILE A 245 -11.27 3.26 3.89
CA ILE A 245 -11.41 2.12 4.80
C ILE A 245 -11.04 2.62 6.19
N THR A 246 -11.95 2.49 7.15
CA THR A 246 -11.78 2.89 8.55
C THR A 246 -11.69 1.67 9.45
N TYR A 247 -10.56 1.56 10.16
CA TYR A 247 -10.29 0.57 11.19
C TYR A 247 -10.56 1.20 12.56
N THR A 248 -11.62 0.76 13.23
CA THR A 248 -11.95 1.24 14.59
C THR A 248 -11.42 0.25 15.61
N PHE A 249 -10.57 0.73 16.50
CA PHE A 249 -9.94 -0.06 17.55
C PHE A 249 -10.78 -0.01 18.82
N ASN A 250 -11.10 -1.18 19.36
CA ASN A 250 -11.67 -1.33 20.68
C ASN A 250 -10.60 -1.97 21.59
N TRP A 251 -9.87 -1.09 22.28
CA TRP A 251 -8.76 -1.47 23.15
C TRP A 251 -9.25 -2.01 24.49
N PRO A 252 -8.69 -3.13 24.97
CA PRO A 252 -8.80 -3.52 26.37
C PRO A 252 -8.26 -2.43 27.31
N THR A 253 -8.76 -2.42 28.55
CA THR A 253 -8.22 -1.53 29.56
C THR A 253 -6.90 -2.09 30.10
N TYR A 254 -5.80 -1.44 29.74
CA TYR A 254 -4.48 -1.74 30.30
C TYR A 254 -4.22 -0.87 31.53
N ASN A 255 -3.65 -1.44 32.58
CA ASN A 255 -3.32 -0.73 33.80
C ASN A 255 -1.87 -0.97 34.24
N PRO A 256 -0.98 0.04 34.16
CA PRO A 256 -1.24 1.40 33.66
C PRO A 256 -1.47 1.47 32.13
N PRO A 257 -2.02 2.58 31.60
CA PRO A 257 -2.28 2.73 30.17
C PRO A 257 -1.02 2.64 29.30
N ILE A 258 -1.11 1.93 28.17
CA ILE A 258 -0.04 1.79 27.18
C ILE A 258 -0.01 3.05 26.29
N THR A 259 1.00 3.90 26.46
CA THR A 259 1.14 5.19 25.75
C THR A 259 2.03 5.14 24.52
N GLN A 260 2.83 4.08 24.40
CA GLN A 260 3.80 3.85 23.34
C GLN A 260 3.09 3.59 22.00
N PRO A 261 3.54 4.19 20.88
CA PRO A 261 3.07 3.79 19.56
C PRO A 261 3.54 2.39 19.15
N PHE A 262 2.71 1.71 18.37
CA PHE A 262 2.97 0.44 17.68
C PHE A 262 2.70 0.60 16.19
N VAL A 263 3.42 -0.13 15.35
CA VAL A 263 3.16 -0.13 13.91
C VAL A 263 2.00 -1.06 13.62
N VAL A 264 1.01 -0.54 12.89
CA VAL A 264 0.02 -1.37 12.19
C VAL A 264 0.37 -1.42 10.71
N GLN A 265 0.17 -2.59 10.12
CA GLN A 265 0.34 -2.82 8.69
C GLN A 265 -1.01 -3.16 8.07
N VAL A 266 -1.42 -2.41 7.06
CA VAL A 266 -2.61 -2.67 6.24
C VAL A 266 -2.17 -3.24 4.90
N TYR A 267 -2.53 -4.50 4.63
CA TYR A 267 -2.19 -5.21 3.40
C TYR A 267 -3.13 -4.83 2.24
N ASN A 268 -2.75 -5.20 0.99
CA ASN A 268 -3.56 -4.89 -0.19
C ASN A 268 -5.01 -5.38 -0.09
N ASN A 269 -5.22 -6.53 0.56
CA ASN A 269 -6.54 -7.11 0.74
C ASN A 269 -7.39 -6.46 1.86
N GLY A 270 -6.88 -5.40 2.49
CA GLY A 270 -7.56 -4.67 3.56
C GLY A 270 -7.44 -5.29 4.94
N THR A 271 -6.71 -6.39 5.09
CA THR A 271 -6.41 -6.95 6.43
C THR A 271 -5.43 -6.04 7.16
N LEU A 272 -5.58 -5.97 8.48
CA LEU A 272 -4.73 -5.19 9.36
C LEU A 272 -4.00 -6.12 10.33
N SER A 273 -2.70 -5.91 10.50
CA SER A 273 -1.89 -6.62 11.48
C SER A 273 -1.07 -5.69 12.35
N MET A 274 -0.67 -6.18 13.52
CA MET A 274 0.19 -5.50 14.48
C MET A 274 1.07 -6.56 15.15
N LEU A 275 2.38 -6.31 15.28
CA LEU A 275 3.33 -7.24 15.90
C LEU A 275 3.29 -8.68 15.30
N GLY A 276 3.09 -8.79 13.98
CA GLY A 276 3.00 -10.08 13.29
C GLY A 276 1.70 -10.87 13.51
N GLN A 277 0.70 -10.26 14.15
CA GLN A 277 -0.63 -10.85 14.35
C GLN A 277 -1.69 -10.12 13.52
N LEU A 278 -2.50 -10.89 12.78
CA LEU A 278 -3.69 -10.37 12.11
C LEU A 278 -4.75 -9.97 13.15
N LEU A 279 -5.21 -8.73 13.08
CA LEU A 279 -6.25 -8.17 13.96
C LEU A 279 -7.63 -8.17 13.28
N THR A 280 -7.67 -8.18 11.95
CA THR A 280 -8.91 -8.25 11.18
C THR A 280 -8.89 -9.41 10.21
N GLN A 281 -10.08 -9.85 9.84
CA GLN A 281 -10.26 -10.68 8.66
C GLN A 281 -10.38 -9.80 7.41
N GLN A 282 -10.21 -10.42 6.24
CA GLN A 282 -10.35 -9.73 4.97
C GLN A 282 -11.78 -9.19 4.82
N GLN A 283 -11.90 -7.92 4.45
CA GLN A 283 -13.20 -7.30 4.14
C GLN A 283 -13.12 -6.46 2.86
N TYR A 284 -12.29 -5.41 2.86
CA TYR A 284 -12.28 -4.40 1.80
C TYR A 284 -10.87 -4.14 1.29
N PRO A 285 -10.50 -4.61 0.08
CA PRO A 285 -9.18 -4.37 -0.47
C PRO A 285 -8.96 -2.89 -0.83
N ILE A 286 -7.72 -2.40 -0.73
CA ILE A 286 -7.36 -1.05 -1.19
C ILE A 286 -7.18 -1.12 -2.71
N PRO A 287 -7.96 -0.36 -3.52
CA PRO A 287 -7.91 -0.41 -4.98
C PRO A 287 -6.50 -0.14 -5.53
N PRO A 288 -6.23 -0.46 -6.82
CA PRO A 288 -4.97 -0.14 -7.50
C PRO A 288 -4.79 1.36 -7.76
N VAL A 289 -4.82 2.16 -6.69
CA VAL A 289 -4.65 3.61 -6.72
C VAL A 289 -3.18 3.97 -6.80
N PRO A 290 -2.81 5.10 -7.43
CA PRO A 290 -1.46 5.62 -7.30
C PRO A 290 -1.10 5.88 -5.83
N VAL A 291 0.11 5.49 -5.42
CA VAL A 291 0.59 5.63 -4.02
C VAL A 291 0.52 7.08 -3.54
N LYS A 292 0.69 8.05 -4.45
CA LYS A 292 0.56 9.47 -4.12
C LYS A 292 -0.82 9.94 -3.73
N ASP A 293 -1.84 9.18 -4.12
CA ASP A 293 -3.21 9.49 -3.81
C ASP A 293 -3.62 8.92 -2.45
N ILE A 294 -2.79 8.08 -1.80
CA ILE A 294 -3.06 7.50 -0.49
C ILE A 294 -2.86 8.55 0.60
N LEU A 295 -3.75 8.55 1.59
CA LEU A 295 -3.71 9.35 2.79
C LEU A 295 -4.12 8.49 3.98
N VAL A 296 -3.58 8.81 5.16
CA VAL A 296 -3.89 8.11 6.41
C VAL A 296 -4.27 9.13 7.47
N ASN A 297 -5.47 9.00 8.02
CA ASN A 297 -5.96 9.81 9.13
C ASN A 297 -6.07 8.99 10.40
N GLU A 298 -5.65 9.57 11.52
CA GLU A 298 -5.90 9.05 12.85
C GLU A 298 -6.98 9.88 13.52
N THR A 299 -7.88 9.21 14.25
CA THR A 299 -8.83 9.85 15.15
C THR A 299 -8.45 9.55 16.59
N ASN A 300 -8.11 10.59 17.35
CA ASN A 300 -7.68 10.46 18.75
C ASN A 300 -8.74 10.88 19.76
N THR A 301 -8.71 10.23 20.93
CA THR A 301 -9.40 10.69 22.13
C THR A 301 -8.50 11.66 22.91
N THR A 302 -8.85 12.94 22.91
CA THR A 302 -8.04 14.00 23.54
C THR A 302 -8.30 14.19 25.04
N SER A 303 -9.26 13.47 25.65
CA SER A 303 -9.42 13.41 27.12
C SER A 303 -10.17 12.16 27.58
N SER A 304 -9.89 11.74 28.82
CA SER A 304 -10.61 10.68 29.53
C SER A 304 -12.09 11.00 29.81
N ASN A 305 -12.56 12.22 29.52
CA ASN A 305 -13.91 12.72 29.81
C ASN A 305 -14.65 13.21 28.54
N GLY A 306 -14.48 12.53 27.40
CA GLY A 306 -15.24 12.83 26.18
C GLY A 306 -14.76 14.05 25.39
N GLY A 307 -13.44 14.28 25.35
CA GLY A 307 -12.82 15.34 24.56
C GLY A 307 -13.13 15.27 23.05
N VAL A 308 -12.92 16.40 22.38
CA VAL A 308 -13.15 16.58 20.94
C VAL A 308 -12.42 15.51 20.14
N THR A 309 -13.19 14.69 19.44
CA THR A 309 -12.73 13.67 18.51
C THR A 309 -12.58 14.34 17.14
N LYS A 310 -11.35 14.47 16.62
CA LYS A 310 -11.11 14.98 15.27
C LYS A 310 -10.17 14.05 14.52
N PRO A 311 -10.49 13.68 13.27
CA PRO A 311 -9.53 13.04 12.39
C PRO A 311 -8.47 14.06 11.98
N PHE A 312 -7.22 13.62 11.90
CA PHE A 312 -6.12 14.40 11.36
C PHE A 312 -5.13 13.48 10.64
N GLN A 313 -4.45 14.03 9.63
CA GLN A 313 -3.48 13.26 8.88
C GLN A 313 -2.28 12.91 9.73
N VAL A 314 -1.85 11.65 9.67
CA VAL A 314 -0.69 11.14 10.38
C VAL A 314 0.41 10.71 9.41
N PRO A 315 1.67 10.74 9.86
CA PRO A 315 2.78 10.13 9.13
C PRO A 315 2.51 8.64 8.83
N PHE A 316 2.80 8.23 7.60
CA PHE A 316 2.70 6.84 7.14
C PHE A 316 3.73 6.57 6.04
N GLN A 317 3.96 5.30 5.72
CA GLN A 317 4.74 4.93 4.55
C GLN A 317 4.07 3.79 3.80
N VAL A 318 4.31 3.71 2.49
CA VAL A 318 3.90 2.59 1.68
C VAL A 318 5.14 1.75 1.40
N GLU A 319 5.07 0.49 1.78
CA GLU A 319 6.19 -0.45 1.66
C GLU A 319 5.90 -1.43 0.54
N ASP A 320 6.93 -1.76 -0.24
CA ASP A 320 6.89 -2.75 -1.30
C ASP A 320 7.58 -4.02 -0.83
N TRP A 321 6.90 -5.16 -1.01
CA TRP A 321 7.36 -6.46 -0.55
C TRP A 321 7.21 -7.51 -1.66
N ALA A 322 7.84 -8.66 -1.46
CA ALA A 322 7.72 -9.83 -2.32
C ALA A 322 7.54 -11.11 -1.50
N SER A 323 7.25 -12.20 -2.19
CA SER A 323 7.09 -13.54 -1.61
C SER A 323 6.09 -13.55 -0.44
N ASP A 324 4.86 -13.11 -0.69
CA ASP A 324 3.80 -13.05 0.34
C ASP A 324 4.19 -12.24 1.58
N TYR A 325 4.72 -11.02 1.36
CA TYR A 325 5.13 -10.09 2.41
C TYR A 325 6.25 -10.60 3.32
N THR A 326 7.16 -11.41 2.77
CA THR A 326 8.31 -11.95 3.53
C THR A 326 9.66 -11.38 3.10
N VAL A 327 9.73 -10.71 1.94
CA VAL A 327 10.96 -10.07 1.44
C VAL A 327 10.67 -8.58 1.21
N PRO A 328 11.23 -7.65 1.98
CA PRO A 328 11.07 -6.22 1.69
C PRO A 328 11.86 -5.85 0.43
N LEU A 329 11.24 -5.07 -0.45
CA LEU A 329 11.87 -4.49 -1.65
C LEU A 329 12.19 -2.99 -1.46
N GLY A 330 11.47 -2.32 -0.57
CA GLY A 330 11.73 -0.92 -0.21
C GLY A 330 10.46 -0.13 0.10
N LEU A 331 10.52 1.17 -0.13
CA LEU A 331 9.34 2.04 -0.08
C LEU A 331 8.80 2.28 -1.49
N ALA A 332 7.48 2.19 -1.64
CA ALA A 332 6.82 2.48 -2.90
C ALA A 332 6.83 3.99 -3.18
N GLY A 333 7.23 4.38 -4.39
CA GLY A 333 7.31 5.78 -4.80
C GLY A 333 5.97 6.37 -5.21
N ASN A 334 5.90 7.70 -5.29
CA ASN A 334 4.71 8.45 -5.72
C ASN A 334 4.21 8.13 -7.14
N GLU A 335 5.05 7.55 -8.00
CA GLU A 335 4.71 7.10 -9.35
C GLU A 335 4.29 5.62 -9.42
N THR A 336 4.21 4.93 -8.28
CA THR A 336 3.87 3.49 -8.21
C THR A 336 2.36 3.31 -8.02
N LEU A 337 1.79 2.27 -8.63
CA LEU A 337 0.43 1.80 -8.33
C LEU A 337 0.44 0.85 -7.13
N PHE A 338 -0.46 1.09 -6.17
CA PHE A 338 -0.66 0.21 -5.02
C PHE A 338 -1.41 -1.06 -5.44
N SER A 339 -0.70 -2.09 -5.90
CA SER A 339 -1.28 -3.23 -6.63
C SER A 339 -1.14 -4.55 -5.88
N SER A 340 0.05 -5.16 -5.91
CA SER A 340 0.37 -6.46 -5.33
C SER A 340 1.56 -6.35 -4.38
N PHE A 341 1.42 -6.94 -3.20
CA PHE A 341 2.46 -7.01 -2.17
C PHE A 341 2.94 -5.66 -1.62
N GLN A 342 2.12 -4.61 -1.71
CA GLN A 342 2.33 -3.38 -0.97
C GLN A 342 1.54 -3.36 0.35
N MET A 343 2.06 -2.65 1.34
CA MET A 343 1.33 -2.39 2.58
C MET A 343 1.44 -0.93 2.98
N VAL A 344 0.41 -0.44 3.66
CA VAL A 344 0.44 0.85 4.32
C VAL A 344 0.83 0.63 5.78
N ALA A 345 1.94 1.21 6.21
CA ALA A 345 2.40 1.19 7.59
C ALA A 345 2.15 2.54 8.26
N ALA A 346 1.56 2.51 9.46
CA ALA A 346 1.28 3.70 10.28
C ALA A 346 1.46 3.39 11.77
N LEU A 347 1.66 4.42 12.59
CA LEU A 347 1.74 4.29 14.05
C LEU A 347 0.37 4.49 14.70
N VAL A 348 0.06 3.65 15.68
CA VAL A 348 -1.11 3.78 16.56
C VAL A 348 -0.69 3.63 18.02
N ALA A 349 -1.30 4.37 18.92
CA ALA A 349 -1.03 4.30 20.36
C ALA A 349 -2.30 3.85 21.12
N PRO A 350 -2.27 2.74 21.87
CA PRO A 350 -3.46 2.20 22.53
C PRO A 350 -4.21 3.18 23.44
N SER A 351 -3.49 4.08 24.12
CA SER A 351 -4.11 5.08 24.99
C SER A 351 -4.71 6.29 24.27
N LYS A 352 -4.56 6.41 22.94
CA LYS A 352 -4.94 7.62 22.16
C LYS A 352 -5.79 7.30 20.94
N THR A 353 -5.40 6.29 20.17
CA THR A 353 -5.97 5.98 18.86
C THR A 353 -7.33 5.32 18.99
N LYS A 354 -8.38 5.95 18.46
CA LYS A 354 -9.72 5.36 18.35
C LYS A 354 -9.91 4.67 17.00
N SER A 355 -9.49 5.32 15.92
CA SER A 355 -9.58 4.75 14.58
C SER A 355 -8.45 5.24 13.67
N LEU A 356 -8.15 4.42 12.67
CA LEU A 356 -7.25 4.73 11.58
C LEU A 356 -8.04 4.62 10.26
N THR A 357 -8.02 5.65 9.45
CA THR A 357 -8.69 5.68 8.14
C THR A 357 -7.67 5.79 7.04
N VAL A 358 -7.63 4.80 6.15
CA VAL A 358 -6.89 4.86 4.88
C VAL A 358 -7.87 5.34 3.82
N TYR A 359 -7.54 6.41 3.10
CA TYR A 359 -8.40 6.96 2.04
C TYR A 359 -7.57 7.43 0.87
N TRP A 360 -8.21 7.68 -0.27
CA TRP A 360 -7.54 8.16 -1.47
C TRP A 360 -8.30 9.28 -2.17
N GLU A 361 -7.54 10.22 -2.74
CA GLU A 361 -8.13 11.34 -3.49
C GLU A 361 -8.50 10.92 -4.90
N GLY A 362 -7.65 10.15 -5.60
CA GLY A 362 -7.92 9.68 -6.97
C GLY A 362 -7.93 10.78 -8.05
N LEU A 363 -7.59 12.02 -7.71
CA LEU A 363 -7.53 13.16 -8.62
C LEU A 363 -6.13 13.28 -9.25
N ASP A 364 -6.08 13.41 -10.57
CA ASP A 364 -4.82 13.38 -11.30
C ASP A 364 -3.88 14.58 -11.03
N SER A 365 -4.42 15.68 -10.53
CA SER A 365 -3.64 16.85 -10.10
C SER A 365 -3.12 16.77 -8.67
N TRP A 366 -3.45 15.70 -7.94
CA TRP A 366 -3.05 15.54 -6.55
C TRP A 366 -1.53 15.32 -6.41
N ASN A 367 -0.96 15.92 -5.37
CA ASN A 367 0.45 15.76 -5.00
C ASN A 367 0.55 14.90 -3.75
N GLN A 368 1.60 14.08 -3.67
CA GLN A 368 1.88 13.28 -2.47
C GLN A 368 1.89 14.18 -1.22
N THR A 369 1.12 13.76 -0.22
CA THR A 369 1.12 14.44 1.09
C THR A 369 2.52 14.45 1.73
N PRO A 370 2.95 15.55 2.37
CA PRO A 370 4.21 15.60 3.12
C PRO A 370 4.32 14.55 4.23
N TYR A 371 3.20 14.02 4.71
CA TYR A 371 3.12 12.97 5.72
C TYR A 371 3.55 11.58 5.21
N ALA A 372 3.69 11.38 3.90
CA ALA A 372 4.17 10.14 3.30
C ALA A 372 5.63 10.21 2.84
N ILE A 373 6.23 11.40 2.92
CA ILE A 373 7.56 11.66 2.38
C ILE A 373 8.54 11.72 3.54
N PRO A 374 9.57 10.84 3.58
CA PRO A 374 10.62 10.91 4.59
C PRO A 374 11.25 12.30 4.66
N CYS A 375 11.72 12.69 5.84
CA CYS A 375 12.55 13.89 6.05
C CYS A 375 11.87 15.27 5.88
N THR A 376 10.58 15.33 5.57
CA THR A 376 9.75 16.55 5.64
C THR A 376 9.51 17.01 7.09
N GLN A 377 9.08 18.25 7.29
CA GLN A 377 8.74 18.73 8.65
C GLN A 377 7.60 17.90 9.29
N GLN A 378 6.65 17.45 8.48
CA GLN A 378 5.49 16.66 8.90
C GLN A 378 5.87 15.22 9.25
N SER A 379 6.72 14.57 8.44
CA SER A 379 7.20 13.19 8.72
C SER A 379 8.17 13.13 9.91
N ARG A 380 8.89 14.21 10.23
CA ARG A 380 9.78 14.31 11.40
C ARG A 380 9.06 14.44 12.75
N GLN A 381 7.73 14.33 12.79
CA GLN A 381 7.00 14.34 14.06
C GLN A 381 7.39 13.17 14.98
N TYR A 382 7.80 12.02 14.41
CA TYR A 382 8.18 10.84 15.19
C TYR A 382 9.69 10.53 15.16
N PHE A 383 10.40 10.86 14.08
CA PHE A 383 11.85 10.77 14.03
C PHE A 383 12.49 12.11 14.39
N THR A 384 13.26 12.17 15.48
CA THR A 384 14.03 13.38 15.82
C THR A 384 14.94 13.80 14.66
N ALA A 385 15.18 15.10 14.52
CA ALA A 385 15.78 15.75 13.34
C ALA A 385 17.22 15.30 12.95
N LYS A 386 17.78 14.25 13.56
CA LYS A 386 19.17 13.86 13.41
C LYS A 386 19.47 12.55 12.66
N GLN A 387 18.54 11.60 12.38
CA GLN A 387 19.07 10.24 12.12
C GLN A 387 18.38 9.18 11.26
N SER A 388 17.38 9.51 10.43
CA SER A 388 16.96 8.58 9.36
C SER A 388 17.40 9.06 7.97
N CYS A 389 17.61 10.37 7.76
CA CYS A 389 17.86 10.98 6.45
C CYS A 389 19.31 10.91 5.92
N THR A 390 20.21 10.20 6.60
CA THR A 390 21.65 10.14 6.25
C THR A 390 22.15 8.71 6.37
N SER A 391 22.89 8.24 5.36
CA SER A 391 23.59 6.96 5.41
C SER A 391 24.66 6.99 6.51
N GLY A 392 24.35 6.39 7.66
CA GLY A 392 25.28 6.21 8.77
C GLY A 392 25.07 4.84 9.39
N SER A 393 26.08 4.34 10.11
CA SER A 393 25.98 3.04 10.79
C SER A 393 25.15 3.09 12.07
N THR A 394 24.73 4.27 12.54
CA THR A 394 23.89 4.42 13.73
C THR A 394 22.55 5.04 13.38
N ILE A 395 21.46 4.40 13.80
CA ILE A 395 20.08 4.86 13.68
C ILE A 395 19.61 5.32 15.05
N MET A 396 18.98 6.49 15.13
CA MET A 396 18.19 6.87 16.30
C MET A 396 16.72 6.91 15.90
N ASN A 397 15.91 6.04 16.50
CA ASN A 397 14.48 6.02 16.23
C ASN A 397 13.68 7.00 17.10
N GLY A 398 14.30 7.61 18.12
CA GLY A 398 13.65 8.50 19.09
C GLY A 398 13.77 8.00 20.53
N ALA A 399 13.75 6.68 20.73
CA ALA A 399 13.90 6.04 22.03
C ALA A 399 15.18 5.18 22.15
N LEU A 400 15.59 4.57 21.05
CA LEU A 400 16.76 3.70 20.92
C LEU A 400 17.84 4.36 20.04
N SER A 401 19.10 4.08 20.37
CA SER A 401 20.26 4.30 19.50
C SER A 401 20.80 2.94 19.05
N ILE A 402 20.77 2.68 17.76
CA ILE A 402 20.98 1.35 17.16
C ILE A 402 22.19 1.43 16.23
N ASP A 403 23.26 0.74 16.58
CA ASP A 403 24.47 0.63 15.75
C ASP A 403 24.44 -0.67 14.92
N THR A 404 24.34 -0.45 13.61
CA THR A 404 24.26 -1.43 12.53
C THR A 404 25.61 -1.74 11.89
N SER A 405 26.71 -1.12 12.35
CA SER A 405 28.05 -1.35 11.79
C SER A 405 28.48 -2.82 11.83
N LYS A 406 27.93 -3.59 12.78
CA LYS A 406 28.20 -5.02 12.94
C LYS A 406 27.20 -5.95 12.26
N LEU A 407 26.30 -5.42 11.42
CA LEU A 407 25.52 -6.27 10.51
C LEU A 407 26.35 -6.77 9.32
N GLN A 408 27.60 -6.33 9.22
CA GLN A 408 28.58 -6.73 8.23
C GLN A 408 29.86 -7.23 8.93
N GLY A 409 30.53 -8.20 8.31
CA GLY A 409 31.78 -8.78 8.81
C GLY A 409 31.62 -10.16 9.45
N ASN A 410 32.51 -10.50 10.38
CA ASN A 410 32.69 -11.88 10.87
C ASN A 410 31.56 -12.42 11.75
N GLN A 411 30.68 -11.55 12.25
CA GLN A 411 29.50 -11.91 13.05
C GLN A 411 28.39 -10.92 12.75
N VAL A 412 27.17 -11.41 12.50
CA VAL A 412 26.00 -10.55 12.33
C VAL A 412 25.45 -10.15 13.69
N GLN A 413 25.68 -8.90 14.09
CA GLN A 413 25.28 -8.34 15.38
C GLN A 413 24.66 -6.95 15.25
N LEU A 414 23.80 -6.62 16.22
CA LEU A 414 23.21 -5.30 16.40
C LEU A 414 23.53 -4.81 17.82
N LEU A 415 24.03 -3.59 17.95
CA LEU A 415 24.19 -2.96 19.26
C LEU A 415 23.05 -1.97 19.49
N VAL A 416 22.26 -2.20 20.52
CA VAL A 416 21.11 -1.36 20.86
C VAL A 416 21.39 -0.65 22.17
N SER A 417 21.28 0.67 22.19
CA SER A 417 21.53 1.49 23.38
C SER A 417 20.28 2.27 23.79
N VAL A 418 19.93 2.19 25.08
CA VAL A 418 18.81 2.91 25.70
C VAL A 418 19.21 3.37 27.10
N GLY A 419 18.97 4.65 27.40
CA GLY A 419 19.26 5.27 28.69
C GLY A 419 20.71 5.09 29.20
N GLY A 420 21.69 4.94 28.32
CA GLY A 420 23.10 4.75 28.67
C GLY A 420 23.53 3.31 28.93
N LYS A 421 22.65 2.33 28.72
CA LYS A 421 23.00 0.90 28.62
C LYS A 421 23.06 0.45 27.17
N THR A 422 23.94 -0.50 26.88
CA THR A 422 24.09 -1.10 25.55
C THR A 422 23.90 -2.61 25.64
N PHE A 423 23.05 -3.12 24.76
CA PHE A 423 22.70 -4.53 24.58
C PHE A 423 23.33 -5.01 23.27
N THR A 424 23.83 -6.24 23.25
CA THR A 424 24.32 -6.86 22.02
C THR A 424 23.36 -7.96 21.59
N VAL A 425 22.81 -7.83 20.39
CA VAL A 425 21.98 -8.86 19.77
C VAL A 425 22.84 -9.57 18.74
N SER A 426 22.99 -10.89 18.86
CA SER A 426 23.65 -11.70 17.83
C SER A 426 22.61 -12.55 17.11
N PHE A 427 22.72 -12.61 15.78
CA PHE A 427 21.78 -13.31 14.92
C PHE A 427 22.44 -14.55 14.34
N VAL A 428 21.67 -15.63 14.27
CA VAL A 428 22.03 -16.91 13.65
C VAL A 428 23.35 -17.51 14.16
N ARG A 429 23.24 -18.57 14.96
CA ARG A 429 24.34 -19.52 15.19
C ARG A 429 23.85 -20.92 14.83
N ALA A 430 24.76 -21.74 14.31
CA ALA A 430 24.57 -23.17 14.26
C ALA A 430 25.91 -23.88 14.32
N ASP A 431 25.90 -25.07 14.90
CA ASP A 431 27.04 -25.94 15.10
C ASP A 431 28.22 -25.24 15.81
N GLY A 432 27.92 -24.36 16.76
CA GLY A 432 28.89 -23.54 17.47
C GLY A 432 29.53 -22.42 16.62
N GLN A 433 29.06 -22.19 15.39
CA GLN A 433 29.54 -21.13 14.49
C GLN A 433 28.47 -20.05 14.31
N THR A 434 28.86 -18.79 14.46
CA THR A 434 27.98 -17.64 14.19
C THR A 434 28.03 -17.30 12.71
N SER A 435 26.89 -16.91 12.15
CA SER A 435 26.85 -16.47 10.75
C SER A 435 27.58 -15.14 10.58
N MET A 436 28.20 -15.00 9.42
CA MET A 436 28.91 -13.81 9.00
C MET A 436 28.16 -13.12 7.87
N ASN A 437 28.60 -11.92 7.49
CA ASN A 437 28.08 -11.24 6.32
C ASN A 437 29.19 -10.44 5.65
N ASN A 438 29.91 -11.08 4.75
CA ASN A 438 31.01 -10.44 4.02
C ASN A 438 30.53 -9.68 2.77
N GLY A 439 29.34 -10.01 2.27
CA GLY A 439 28.70 -9.30 1.15
C GLY A 439 28.16 -7.92 1.53
N GLY A 440 28.00 -7.65 2.82
CA GLY A 440 27.40 -6.42 3.32
C GLY A 440 25.88 -6.53 3.43
N ILE A 441 25.20 -5.46 3.83
CA ILE A 441 23.72 -5.47 3.92
C ILE A 441 23.12 -5.55 2.50
N SER A 442 22.35 -6.60 2.22
CA SER A 442 21.73 -6.82 0.89
C SER A 442 20.78 -5.67 0.51
N TYR A 443 20.22 -4.97 1.51
CA TYR A 443 19.51 -3.72 1.33
C TYR A 443 19.83 -2.73 2.47
N THR A 444 20.19 -1.51 2.10
CA THR A 444 20.57 -0.43 3.03
C THR A 444 19.32 0.37 3.42
N LEU A 445 19.13 0.56 4.73
CA LEU A 445 18.32 1.61 5.37
C LEU A 445 17.45 2.40 4.39
N VAL A 446 16.18 2.03 4.21
CA VAL A 446 15.25 3.04 3.67
C VAL A 446 14.87 3.92 4.83
N PRO A 447 15.20 5.22 4.77
CA PRO A 447 14.69 6.15 5.74
C PRO A 447 13.17 6.14 5.67
N GLY A 448 12.54 5.55 6.68
CA GLY A 448 11.10 5.48 6.76
C GLY A 448 10.49 6.78 7.28
N VAL A 449 9.18 6.86 7.15
CA VAL A 449 8.40 7.88 7.84
C VAL A 449 7.96 7.40 9.22
N VAL A 450 7.65 6.11 9.34
CA VAL A 450 7.17 5.48 10.59
C VAL A 450 8.06 4.35 11.07
N ARG A 451 8.86 3.72 10.19
CA ARG A 451 9.88 2.74 10.56
C ARG A 451 10.96 2.58 9.49
N ASP A 452 12.20 2.37 9.91
CA ASP A 452 13.27 1.98 8.99
C ASP A 452 13.24 0.47 8.75
N ILE A 453 13.69 0.02 7.57
CA ILE A 453 13.75 -1.39 7.16
C ILE A 453 15.20 -1.76 6.81
N ILE A 454 15.69 -2.87 7.35
CA ILE A 454 17.01 -3.43 7.05
C ILE A 454 16.86 -4.90 6.69
N GLN A 455 17.49 -5.32 5.58
CA GLN A 455 17.62 -6.72 5.22
C GLN A 455 19.09 -7.13 5.25
N VAL A 456 19.34 -8.27 5.88
CA VAL A 456 20.64 -8.93 5.96
C VAL A 456 20.45 -10.38 5.53
N GLU A 457 21.42 -10.90 4.78
CA GLU A 457 21.48 -12.32 4.40
C GLU A 457 22.71 -12.91 5.07
N PRO A 458 22.59 -13.44 6.31
CA PRO A 458 23.71 -14.06 6.98
C PRO A 458 24.22 -15.28 6.18
N GLU A 459 25.53 -15.31 5.97
CA GLU A 459 26.25 -16.30 5.18
C GLU A 459 27.14 -17.18 6.06
N ASN A 460 27.39 -18.40 5.58
CA ASN A 460 28.38 -19.32 6.15
C ASN A 460 29.16 -19.97 5.00
N PHE A 461 30.40 -19.51 4.75
CA PHE A 461 31.19 -19.89 3.57
C PHE A 461 31.43 -21.40 3.41
N ALA A 462 31.44 -22.15 4.51
CA ALA A 462 31.64 -23.59 4.52
C ALA A 462 30.39 -24.37 4.99
N GLY A 463 29.23 -23.71 5.06
CA GLY A 463 28.07 -24.24 5.78
C GLY A 463 28.36 -24.43 7.29
N PHE A 464 27.51 -25.19 7.97
CA PHE A 464 27.67 -25.51 9.39
C PHE A 464 28.07 -26.97 9.57
N ASN A 465 29.33 -27.25 9.93
CA ASN A 465 29.85 -28.61 10.21
C ASN A 465 29.34 -29.73 9.27
N ASN A 466 29.40 -29.50 7.95
CA ASN A 466 28.93 -30.36 6.84
C ASN A 466 27.44 -30.28 6.47
N ALA A 467 26.64 -29.48 7.18
CA ALA A 467 25.35 -28.99 6.71
C ALA A 467 25.56 -27.87 5.68
N TYR A 468 25.85 -28.28 4.45
CA TYR A 468 25.80 -27.41 3.28
C TYR A 468 24.34 -27.14 2.89
N SER A 469 24.09 -25.98 2.29
CA SER A 469 22.75 -25.57 1.79
C SER A 469 21.71 -25.21 2.86
N VAL A 470 22.19 -24.62 3.96
CA VAL A 470 21.36 -23.87 4.91
C VAL A 470 21.58 -22.38 4.68
N TYR A 471 20.52 -21.62 4.49
CA TYR A 471 20.56 -20.18 4.21
C TYR A 471 19.72 -19.41 5.21
N PHE A 472 20.09 -18.15 5.46
CA PHE A 472 19.34 -17.31 6.38
C PHE A 472 18.95 -16.01 5.71
N GLN A 473 17.80 -15.50 6.12
CA GLN A 473 17.40 -14.13 5.86
C GLN A 473 16.97 -13.50 7.16
N LEU A 474 17.41 -12.28 7.39
CA LEU A 474 17.08 -11.45 8.54
C LEU A 474 16.52 -10.12 8.04
N VAL A 475 15.35 -9.76 8.54
CA VAL A 475 14.69 -8.48 8.31
C VAL A 475 14.48 -7.81 9.66
N LEU A 476 14.99 -6.59 9.81
CA LEU A 476 14.80 -5.74 10.98
C LEU A 476 13.89 -4.58 10.59
N LEU A 477 12.82 -4.38 11.34
CA LEU A 477 11.92 -3.24 11.22
C LEU A 477 12.08 -2.41 12.48
N ILE A 478 12.42 -1.13 12.33
CA ILE A 478 12.80 -0.24 13.43
C ILE A 478 11.79 0.90 13.50
N PRO A 479 10.73 0.79 14.32
CA PRO A 479 9.69 1.81 14.41
C PRO A 479 10.13 3.08 15.10
N ALA A 480 9.59 4.21 14.65
CA ALA A 480 9.85 5.52 15.22
C ALA A 480 9.27 5.67 16.64
N ASP A 481 10.01 6.37 17.49
CA ASP A 481 9.68 6.70 18.87
C ASP A 481 9.38 5.48 19.76
N THR A 482 9.89 4.28 19.45
CA THR A 482 9.59 3.05 20.20
C THR A 482 10.80 2.33 20.81
N ASN A 483 10.54 1.56 21.86
CA ASN A 483 11.52 0.74 22.59
C ASN A 483 11.62 -0.71 22.07
N TYR A 484 11.17 -0.98 20.84
CA TYR A 484 11.28 -2.30 20.25
C TYR A 484 11.77 -2.26 18.81
N ILE A 485 12.22 -3.41 18.34
CA ILE A 485 12.60 -3.69 16.95
C ILE A 485 11.83 -4.93 16.55
N GLU A 486 10.99 -4.86 15.50
CA GLU A 486 10.40 -6.09 14.95
C GLU A 486 11.46 -6.82 14.17
N VAL A 487 11.49 -8.14 14.32
CA VAL A 487 12.43 -8.99 13.63
C VAL A 487 11.69 -10.13 12.96
N PHE A 488 12.00 -10.29 11.69
CA PHE A 488 11.59 -11.44 10.90
C PHE A 488 12.84 -12.18 10.42
N GLN A 489 12.90 -13.47 10.66
CA GLN A 489 14.04 -14.29 10.29
C GLN A 489 13.58 -15.61 9.69
N ARG A 490 14.31 -16.06 8.67
CA ARG A 490 14.08 -17.34 8.02
C ARG A 490 15.36 -18.14 7.96
N ALA A 491 15.25 -19.44 8.21
CA ALA A 491 16.27 -20.43 7.92
C ALA A 491 15.72 -21.38 6.85
N PHE A 492 16.40 -21.44 5.70
CA PHE A 492 16.03 -22.28 4.57
C PHE A 492 16.97 -23.47 4.50
N PHE A 493 16.40 -24.65 4.46
CA PHE A 493 17.09 -25.92 4.26
C PHE A 493 16.77 -26.37 2.84
N VAL A 494 17.78 -26.47 1.98
CA VAL A 494 17.57 -26.88 0.58
C VAL A 494 17.61 -28.40 0.49
N ASN A 495 16.74 -28.94 -0.37
CA ASN A 495 16.68 -30.36 -0.66
C ASN A 495 18.03 -30.91 -1.14
N VAL A 496 18.42 -32.07 -0.62
CA VAL A 496 19.67 -32.76 -0.96
C VAL A 496 19.36 -34.20 -1.39
N PRO A 497 20.27 -34.89 -2.12
CA PRO A 497 20.02 -36.27 -2.53
C PRO A 497 19.71 -37.18 -1.33
N SER A 498 18.69 -38.04 -1.45
CA SER A 498 18.12 -38.92 -0.38
C SER A 498 19.10 -39.83 0.38
N ASN A 499 20.36 -39.95 -0.04
CA ASN A 499 21.43 -40.67 0.66
C ASN A 499 22.37 -39.75 1.45
N THR A 500 22.04 -38.47 1.55
CA THR A 500 22.87 -37.41 2.12
C THR A 500 22.14 -36.79 3.30
N GLN A 501 22.07 -37.50 4.43
CA GLN A 501 21.49 -36.94 5.66
C GLN A 501 22.39 -35.82 6.18
N ARG A 502 21.83 -34.62 6.32
CA ARG A 502 22.49 -33.48 6.94
C ARG A 502 21.96 -33.30 8.35
N ASN A 503 22.82 -32.82 9.23
CA ASN A 503 22.49 -32.57 10.61
C ASN A 503 22.99 -31.18 11.00
N VAL A 504 22.11 -30.36 11.56
CA VAL A 504 22.45 -29.08 12.17
C VAL A 504 22.25 -29.19 13.66
N ASN A 505 23.32 -28.98 14.43
CA ASN A 505 23.25 -28.82 15.87
C ASN A 505 23.24 -27.32 16.21
N ASP A 506 22.77 -26.97 17.39
CA ASP A 506 22.93 -25.65 18.02
C ASP A 506 22.37 -24.49 17.22
N LEU A 507 21.23 -24.71 16.55
CA LEU A 507 20.56 -23.69 15.79
C LEU A 507 19.92 -22.66 16.72
N MET A 508 20.52 -21.48 16.77
CA MET A 508 20.02 -20.29 17.46
C MET A 508 19.59 -19.26 16.41
N LEU A 509 18.39 -18.71 16.53
CA LEU A 509 17.92 -17.66 15.64
C LEU A 509 18.34 -16.28 16.15
N ASN A 510 18.12 -16.03 17.45
CA ASN A 510 18.48 -14.77 18.07
C ASN A 510 19.06 -14.95 19.48
N SER A 511 20.04 -14.14 19.85
CA SER A 511 20.54 -14.09 21.23
C SER A 511 20.75 -12.66 21.68
N ILE A 512 20.35 -12.37 22.91
CA ILE A 512 20.50 -11.07 23.54
C ILE A 512 21.46 -11.19 24.72
N GLN A 513 22.57 -10.46 24.63
CA GLN A 513 23.61 -10.42 25.65
C GLN A 513 23.58 -9.12 26.43
N VAL A 514 23.69 -9.24 27.76
CA VAL A 514 23.73 -8.10 28.68
C VAL A 514 24.87 -8.24 29.67
N ASN A 515 25.58 -7.14 29.90
CA ASN A 515 26.68 -7.08 30.86
C ASN A 515 26.17 -6.68 32.25
N GLY A 516 26.22 -7.63 33.19
CA GLY A 516 25.80 -7.48 34.59
C GLY A 516 24.29 -7.61 34.84
N GLY A 517 23.91 -7.75 36.11
CA GLY A 517 22.53 -8.00 36.55
C GLY A 517 22.22 -9.49 36.77
N SER A 518 20.98 -9.79 37.15
CA SER A 518 20.41 -11.15 37.16
C SER A 518 19.40 -11.30 36.01
N ILE A 519 19.15 -12.53 35.56
CA ILE A 519 18.07 -12.82 34.60
C ILE A 519 16.87 -13.37 35.38
N PHE A 520 15.67 -12.86 35.10
CA PHE A 520 14.42 -13.36 35.66
C PHE A 520 13.46 -13.71 34.54
N ILE A 521 12.89 -14.91 34.56
CA ILE A 521 11.92 -15.37 33.57
C ILE A 521 10.55 -15.49 34.23
N GLN A 522 9.51 -15.07 33.51
CA GLN A 522 8.14 -15.18 33.97
C GLN A 522 7.72 -16.66 33.98
N ASN A 523 7.18 -17.13 35.11
CA ASN A 523 6.75 -18.52 35.29
C ASN A 523 5.25 -18.67 35.60
N SER A 524 4.47 -17.61 35.39
CA SER A 524 3.01 -17.64 35.49
C SER A 524 2.35 -17.85 34.14
N PRO A 525 1.27 -18.64 34.05
CA PRO A 525 0.52 -18.84 32.84
C PRO A 525 -0.49 -17.74 32.48
N ASN A 526 -0.54 -16.68 33.27
CA ASN A 526 -1.34 -15.50 32.94
C ASN A 526 -0.64 -14.26 33.47
N SER A 527 -0.98 -13.14 32.84
CA SER A 527 -0.50 -11.82 33.26
C SER A 527 -0.98 -11.45 34.68
N ALA A 528 -2.17 -11.91 35.11
CA ALA A 528 -2.79 -11.51 36.38
C ALA A 528 -2.09 -12.01 37.67
N SER A 529 -1.34 -13.13 37.63
CA SER A 529 -0.63 -13.68 38.80
C SER A 529 0.87 -13.79 38.57
N GLN A 530 1.53 -12.66 38.31
CA GLN A 530 2.97 -12.63 38.01
C GLN A 530 3.80 -13.39 39.04
N GLN A 531 4.59 -14.32 38.54
CA GLN A 531 5.63 -14.99 39.29
C GLN A 531 6.89 -14.93 38.41
N TRP A 532 8.04 -14.75 39.06
CA TRP A 532 9.34 -14.62 38.41
C TRP A 532 10.30 -15.65 39.00
N SER A 533 11.08 -16.29 38.14
CA SER A 533 12.16 -17.20 38.54
C SER A 533 13.50 -16.62 38.11
N GLU A 534 14.41 -16.43 39.07
CA GLU A 534 15.78 -16.04 38.77
C GLU A 534 16.55 -17.22 38.16
N VAL A 535 17.18 -16.99 37.00
CA VAL A 535 18.10 -17.94 36.39
C VAL A 535 19.37 -17.97 37.23
N GLN A 536 19.57 -19.08 37.93
CA GLN A 536 20.77 -19.35 38.70
C GLN A 536 21.96 -19.57 37.77
N LEU A 537 23.19 -19.38 38.29
CA LEU A 537 24.42 -19.61 37.54
C LEU A 537 24.39 -20.94 36.77
N GLY A 538 24.62 -20.87 35.46
CA GLY A 538 24.48 -21.99 34.53
C GLY A 538 23.41 -21.75 33.47
N THR A 539 23.07 -22.81 32.74
CA THR A 539 22.15 -22.78 31.59
C THR A 539 20.84 -23.48 31.95
N GLN A 540 19.72 -22.82 31.68
CA GLN A 540 18.36 -23.31 31.93
C GLN A 540 17.53 -23.28 30.64
N VAL A 541 16.72 -24.30 30.43
CA VAL A 541 15.85 -24.45 29.24
C VAL A 541 14.39 -24.32 29.65
N PHE A 542 13.63 -23.55 28.88
CA PHE A 542 12.20 -23.32 29.09
C PHE A 542 11.43 -23.77 27.84
N ASP A 543 10.58 -24.79 27.99
CA ASP A 543 9.75 -25.40 26.92
C ASP A 543 8.30 -25.55 27.42
N GLN A 544 7.33 -25.29 26.54
CA GLN A 544 5.90 -25.37 26.81
C GLN A 544 5.27 -26.72 26.38
N TYR A 545 5.93 -27.54 25.56
CA TYR A 545 5.26 -28.55 24.73
C TYR A 545 5.30 -30.00 25.24
N ASN A 546 5.65 -30.28 26.51
CA ASN A 546 5.74 -31.67 27.00
C ASN A 546 4.63 -32.07 27.99
N GLN A 547 3.34 -32.01 27.57
CA GLN A 547 2.22 -32.47 28.43
C GLN A 547 1.32 -33.58 27.86
N THR A 548 1.58 -34.17 26.69
CA THR A 548 0.64 -35.17 26.11
C THR A 548 1.18 -36.57 25.84
N THR A 549 2.45 -36.91 26.12
CA THR A 549 2.96 -38.28 25.88
C THR A 549 3.56 -38.97 27.11
N GLN A 550 2.92 -40.09 27.46
CA GLN A 550 3.06 -40.93 28.66
C GLN A 550 4.41 -41.63 28.91
N ASN A 551 5.57 -41.12 28.48
CA ASN A 551 6.84 -41.79 28.82
C ASN A 551 7.89 -40.85 29.39
N LYS A 552 7.87 -40.77 30.73
CA LYS A 552 8.92 -40.26 31.60
C LYS A 552 10.28 -40.91 31.30
N LYS A 553 11.17 -40.24 30.57
CA LYS A 553 12.62 -40.33 30.81
C LYS A 553 13.24 -38.95 30.69
N GLN A 554 13.57 -38.41 31.87
CA GLN A 554 14.13 -37.09 32.17
C GLN A 554 13.17 -35.91 32.02
N ALA A 555 12.19 -35.86 32.94
CA ALA A 555 11.56 -34.61 33.31
C ALA A 555 12.61 -33.69 33.93
N ILE A 556 13.08 -32.70 33.19
CA ILE A 556 13.72 -31.53 33.77
C ILE A 556 12.59 -30.74 34.44
N VAL A 557 12.77 -30.41 35.71
CA VAL A 557 11.78 -29.73 36.56
C VAL A 557 11.51 -28.34 35.98
N GLY A 558 10.34 -28.14 35.36
CA GLY A 558 9.91 -26.83 34.86
C GLY A 558 8.42 -26.82 34.55
N GLY A 559 7.68 -25.84 35.08
CA GLY A 559 6.22 -25.71 34.98
C GLY A 559 5.71 -25.20 33.62
N GLN A 560 4.43 -24.82 33.56
CA GLN A 560 3.83 -24.13 32.41
C GLN A 560 4.36 -22.69 32.35
N TYR A 561 5.33 -22.39 31.48
CA TYR A 561 5.86 -21.03 31.27
C TYR A 561 5.15 -20.37 30.08
N HIS A 562 4.83 -19.08 30.21
CA HIS A 562 4.24 -18.29 29.13
C HIS A 562 5.29 -17.38 28.46
N LEU A 563 5.42 -17.58 27.15
CA LEU A 563 5.61 -16.67 25.99
C LEU A 563 6.53 -15.44 26.01
N TRP A 564 7.07 -15.00 27.13
CA TRP A 564 7.84 -13.76 27.23
C TRP A 564 9.17 -14.03 27.92
N GLY A 565 10.24 -14.18 27.14
CA GLY A 565 11.58 -14.16 27.69
C GLY A 565 11.99 -12.72 27.91
N MET A 566 11.76 -12.21 29.12
CA MET A 566 12.33 -10.94 29.55
C MET A 566 13.56 -11.23 30.43
N ILE A 567 14.56 -10.37 30.34
CA ILE A 567 15.67 -10.21 31.27
C ILE A 567 15.40 -8.87 31.96
N CYS A 568 15.19 -8.92 33.26
CA CYS A 568 15.11 -7.72 34.08
C CYS A 568 16.25 -7.75 35.07
N SER A 569 17.02 -6.68 35.17
CA SER A 569 17.95 -6.57 36.28
C SER A 569 17.26 -5.98 37.51
N ALA A 570 17.26 -6.72 38.62
CA ALA A 570 17.50 -6.09 39.90
C ALA A 570 19.03 -5.91 40.03
N LEU A 571 19.52 -4.67 40.21
CA LEU A 571 20.88 -4.49 40.73
C LEU A 571 20.88 -5.16 42.11
N ALA A 572 21.69 -6.20 42.30
CA ALA A 572 21.70 -7.03 43.50
C ALA A 572 21.82 -6.15 44.77
N SER A 573 20.70 -5.89 45.43
CA SER A 573 20.65 -5.44 46.81
C SER A 573 19.89 -6.50 47.61
N PRO A 574 20.49 -7.11 48.64
CA PRO A 574 19.90 -8.21 49.41
C PRO A 574 18.58 -7.90 50.13
N GLN A 575 18.08 -6.66 50.09
CA GLN A 575 17.00 -6.17 50.97
C GLN A 575 15.63 -5.97 50.28
N GLN A 576 15.42 -6.37 49.02
CA GLN A 576 14.16 -6.10 48.30
C GLN A 576 13.55 -7.29 47.53
N GLN A 577 13.70 -8.52 48.06
CA GLN A 577 13.12 -9.76 47.47
C GLN A 577 11.58 -9.79 47.34
N SER A 578 10.84 -8.80 47.86
CA SER A 578 9.37 -8.74 47.80
C SER A 578 8.80 -7.85 46.68
N SER A 579 9.63 -7.33 45.79
CA SER A 579 9.23 -6.29 44.84
C SER A 579 9.56 -6.69 43.40
N ASP A 580 8.64 -6.45 42.47
CA ASP A 580 8.74 -6.87 41.06
C ASP A 580 10.12 -6.55 40.44
N PRO A 581 10.91 -7.58 40.03
CA PRO A 581 12.26 -7.39 39.48
C PRO A 581 12.24 -6.70 38.11
N CYS A 582 11.08 -6.65 37.45
CA CYS A 582 10.88 -6.09 36.12
C CYS A 582 10.30 -4.68 36.09
N SER A 583 10.15 -4.07 37.27
CA SER A 583 9.70 -2.69 37.37
C SER A 583 10.61 -1.74 36.56
N PRO A 584 10.04 -0.86 35.72
CA PRO A 584 10.79 0.15 34.96
C PRO A 584 11.68 1.08 35.77
N SER A 585 11.49 1.11 37.09
CA SER A 585 12.26 1.95 38.01
C SER A 585 13.58 1.30 38.46
N LYS A 586 13.77 -0.01 38.26
CA LYS A 586 14.80 -0.79 38.97
C LYS A 586 16.01 -1.21 38.15
N GLY A 587 16.02 -0.95 36.85
CA GLY A 587 17.17 -1.28 36.00
C GLY A 587 16.80 -1.35 34.53
N PHE A 588 17.36 -2.34 33.83
CA PHE A 588 17.00 -2.62 32.45
C PHE A 588 15.96 -3.73 32.32
N THR A 589 15.17 -3.65 31.25
CA THR A 589 14.28 -4.70 30.77
C THR A 589 14.62 -4.99 29.31
N VAL A 590 14.92 -6.23 28.97
CA VAL A 590 15.20 -6.61 27.59
C VAL A 590 14.61 -7.98 27.30
N GLY A 591 14.07 -8.22 26.12
CA GLY A 591 13.45 -9.51 25.87
C GLY A 591 12.87 -9.64 24.48
N PHE A 592 12.05 -10.66 24.29
CA PHE A 592 11.28 -10.83 23.06
C PHE A 592 9.78 -10.86 23.32
N ILE A 593 9.05 -10.47 22.28
CA ILE A 593 7.61 -10.28 22.23
C ILE A 593 7.08 -11.08 21.04
N MET A 594 6.15 -12.00 21.27
CA MET A 594 5.63 -12.88 20.23
C MET A 594 4.18 -13.28 20.50
N ALA A 595 3.36 -13.33 19.45
CA ALA A 595 2.01 -13.86 19.52
C ALA A 595 1.98 -15.39 19.66
N GLN A 596 0.94 -15.92 20.30
CA GLN A 596 0.77 -17.37 20.51
C GLN A 596 0.87 -18.20 19.21
N SER A 597 0.29 -17.71 18.12
CA SER A 597 0.32 -18.38 16.82
C SER A 597 1.74 -18.45 16.23
N GLN A 598 2.53 -17.39 16.38
CA GLN A 598 3.93 -17.36 15.91
C GLN A 598 4.80 -18.31 16.75
N LEU A 599 4.51 -18.40 18.05
CA LEU A 599 5.17 -19.35 18.94
C LEU A 599 4.88 -20.80 18.53
N GLN A 600 3.62 -21.11 18.22
CA GLN A 600 3.23 -22.42 17.73
C GLN A 600 3.90 -22.77 16.40
N SER A 601 4.20 -21.80 15.55
CA SER A 601 4.99 -22.03 14.33
C SER A 601 6.43 -22.42 14.67
N LEU A 602 7.07 -21.70 15.61
CA LEU A 602 8.43 -21.98 16.07
C LEU A 602 8.53 -23.36 16.75
N TYR A 603 7.56 -23.72 17.59
CA TYR A 603 7.55 -24.99 18.35
C TYR A 603 6.91 -26.16 17.60
N GLY A 604 6.02 -25.90 16.65
CA GLY A 604 5.31 -26.90 15.86
C GLY A 604 6.15 -27.53 14.74
N PHE A 605 7.31 -26.94 14.42
CA PHE A 605 8.33 -27.54 13.54
C PHE A 605 8.62 -29.00 13.92
N THR A 606 8.64 -29.28 15.22
CA THR A 606 8.88 -30.58 15.85
C THR A 606 7.93 -31.69 15.37
N ASN A 607 6.68 -31.35 15.02
CA ASN A 607 5.70 -32.29 14.47
C ASN A 607 5.98 -32.64 12.99
N SER A 608 6.71 -31.79 12.27
CA SER A 608 7.02 -31.97 10.84
C SER A 608 8.29 -32.78 10.60
N VAL A 609 9.29 -32.65 11.49
CA VAL A 609 10.55 -33.42 11.45
C VAL A 609 10.57 -34.64 12.39
N GLY A 610 9.58 -34.80 13.26
CA GLY A 610 9.44 -35.97 14.14
C GLY A 610 10.54 -36.11 15.20
N GLN A 611 11.27 -35.03 15.51
CA GLN A 611 12.41 -35.02 16.44
C GLN A 611 12.49 -33.71 17.26
N CYS A 612 12.79 -33.86 18.57
CA CYS A 612 13.14 -32.83 19.58
C CYS A 612 12.13 -31.66 19.78
N GLY A 613 12.19 -30.92 20.91
CA GLY A 613 11.21 -29.89 21.35
C GLY A 613 11.75 -28.45 21.35
N GLY A 614 10.94 -27.45 20.98
CA GLY A 614 11.29 -26.01 20.90
C GLY A 614 11.36 -25.30 22.25
N GLY A 615 12.24 -24.29 22.41
CA GLY A 615 12.32 -23.58 23.68
C GLY A 615 13.17 -22.31 23.68
N VAL A 616 13.23 -21.70 24.86
CA VAL A 616 14.05 -20.54 25.16
C VAL A 616 15.18 -20.99 26.07
N LEU A 617 16.42 -20.64 25.70
CA LEU A 617 17.59 -20.92 26.51
C LEU A 617 17.98 -19.65 27.27
N ALA A 618 18.19 -19.76 28.57
CA ALA A 618 18.77 -18.67 29.35
C ALA A 618 20.02 -19.13 30.09
N SER A 619 21.08 -18.35 29.97
CA SER A 619 22.37 -18.61 30.61
C SER A 619 22.76 -17.43 31.49
N ALA A 620 22.89 -17.68 32.80
CA ALA A 620 23.36 -16.69 33.75
C ALA A 620 24.83 -16.95 34.11
N SER A 621 25.66 -15.90 34.08
CA SER A 621 27.08 -15.97 34.45
C SER A 621 27.52 -14.75 35.26
N SER A 622 28.71 -14.82 35.88
CA SER A 622 29.24 -13.69 36.67
C SER A 622 29.69 -12.49 35.82
N THR A 623 29.81 -12.63 34.50
CA THR A 623 30.33 -11.58 33.60
C THR A 623 29.30 -11.12 32.56
N THR A 624 28.63 -12.07 31.90
CA THR A 624 27.69 -11.79 30.80
C THR A 624 26.52 -12.75 30.85
N ASN A 625 25.32 -12.18 30.84
CA ASN A 625 24.07 -12.91 30.84
C ASN A 625 23.53 -12.99 29.41
N VAL A 626 22.99 -14.15 29.03
CA VAL A 626 22.54 -14.42 27.66
C VAL A 626 21.15 -15.05 27.66
N LEU A 627 20.29 -14.55 26.78
CA LEU A 627 19.00 -15.14 26.44
C LEU A 627 19.02 -15.52 24.95
N GLU A 628 18.75 -16.78 24.63
CA GLU A 628 18.73 -17.29 23.25
C GLU A 628 17.33 -17.83 22.89
N ILE A 629 16.90 -17.50 21.68
CA ILE A 629 15.69 -18.01 21.05
C ILE A 629 16.11 -19.10 20.07
N ASP A 630 15.82 -20.34 20.45
CA ASP A 630 16.31 -21.51 19.74
C ASP A 630 15.14 -22.36 19.23
N PRO A 631 15.03 -22.61 17.92
CA PRO A 631 14.14 -23.63 17.36
C PRO A 631 14.64 -25.05 17.66
N VAL A 632 15.05 -25.33 18.91
CA VAL A 632 15.65 -26.56 19.46
C VAL A 632 17.19 -26.64 19.41
N LEU A 633 17.81 -26.40 20.57
CA LEU A 633 18.72 -27.36 21.23
C LEU A 633 18.61 -27.20 22.75
N ALA A 634 17.67 -27.90 23.38
CA ALA A 634 17.93 -28.33 24.75
C ALA A 634 19.20 -29.23 24.72
N PRO A 635 20.03 -29.26 25.78
CA PRO A 635 21.20 -30.14 25.89
C PRO A 635 20.87 -31.65 25.80
N THR A 636 19.61 -32.01 25.58
CA THR A 636 19.09 -33.37 25.42
C THR A 636 18.99 -33.85 23.96
N CYS A 637 19.07 -32.95 22.96
CA CYS A 637 19.01 -33.35 21.54
C CYS A 637 20.43 -33.65 21.00
N SER A 638 21.04 -34.73 21.48
CA SER A 638 22.40 -35.16 21.10
C SER A 638 22.60 -35.52 19.62
N GLN A 639 21.52 -35.56 18.83
CA GLN A 639 21.50 -36.00 17.43
C GLN A 639 21.25 -34.85 16.43
N GLY A 640 20.99 -33.62 16.90
CA GLY A 640 20.69 -32.44 16.05
C GLY A 640 19.43 -32.53 15.18
N ILE A 641 19.21 -31.54 14.31
CA ILE A 641 18.11 -31.49 13.34
C ILE A 641 18.54 -32.22 12.07
N GLY A 642 18.08 -33.47 11.91
CA GLY A 642 18.27 -34.28 10.71
C GLY A 642 17.34 -33.85 9.57
N PHE A 643 17.88 -33.63 8.37
CA PHE A 643 17.09 -33.18 7.22
C PHE A 643 17.61 -33.76 5.89
N ASP A 644 16.70 -34.13 4.99
CA ASP A 644 16.97 -34.70 3.66
C ASP A 644 16.12 -34.06 2.53
N GLY A 645 15.11 -33.27 2.88
CA GLY A 645 14.23 -32.50 2.00
C GLY A 645 14.40 -30.98 2.10
N SER A 646 13.46 -30.22 1.53
CA SER A 646 13.42 -28.76 1.67
C SER A 646 12.50 -28.34 2.81
N TYR A 647 12.96 -27.44 3.68
CA TYR A 647 12.17 -26.95 4.82
C TYR A 647 12.51 -25.47 5.09
N THR A 648 11.57 -24.73 5.67
CA THR A 648 11.79 -23.36 6.12
C THR A 648 11.35 -23.23 7.57
N ILE A 649 12.24 -22.70 8.41
CA ILE A 649 11.90 -22.26 9.77
C ILE A 649 11.80 -20.74 9.75
N SER A 650 10.72 -20.20 10.29
CA SER A 650 10.49 -18.75 10.34
C SER A 650 10.27 -18.28 11.78
N TRP A 651 10.82 -17.13 12.11
CA TRP A 651 10.61 -16.42 13.36
C TRP A 651 10.11 -15.00 13.05
N TRP A 652 8.98 -14.62 13.64
CA TRP A 652 8.47 -13.23 13.61
C TRP A 652 8.13 -12.81 15.04
N GLY A 653 8.71 -11.71 15.48
CA GLY A 653 8.40 -11.11 16.78
C GLY A 653 8.98 -9.72 16.91
N ALA A 654 9.06 -9.22 18.14
CA ALA A 654 9.76 -7.99 18.45
C ALA A 654 10.77 -8.19 19.58
N LEU A 655 11.94 -7.57 19.48
CA LEU A 655 12.92 -7.45 20.54
C LEU A 655 12.64 -6.16 21.30
N TRP A 656 12.47 -6.24 22.62
CA TRP A 656 12.17 -5.10 23.49
C TRP A 656 13.41 -4.67 24.26
N PHE A 657 13.64 -3.37 24.40
CA PHE A 657 14.78 -2.80 25.12
C PHE A 657 14.33 -1.62 25.99
N GLY A 658 14.65 -1.65 27.28
CA GLY A 658 14.28 -0.63 28.23
C GLY A 658 15.35 -0.42 29.31
N TYR A 659 15.49 0.81 29.79
CA TYR A 659 16.33 1.16 30.93
C TYR A 659 15.78 2.41 31.59
N HIS A 660 15.51 2.35 32.91
CA HIS A 660 14.95 3.42 33.75
C HIS A 660 13.90 4.31 33.05
N SER A 661 12.63 4.18 33.44
CA SER A 661 11.47 4.96 32.92
C SER A 661 10.91 4.58 31.54
N SER A 662 11.37 3.46 30.95
CA SER A 662 10.67 2.82 29.82
C SER A 662 9.32 2.22 30.25
N MET A 663 8.43 1.88 29.32
CA MET A 663 7.24 1.10 29.68
C MET A 663 7.65 -0.28 30.22
N ASP A 664 6.88 -0.77 31.18
CA ASP A 664 6.98 -2.14 31.66
C ASP A 664 6.68 -3.12 30.51
N ALA A 665 7.61 -4.05 30.22
CA ALA A 665 7.40 -5.02 29.15
C ALA A 665 6.22 -5.95 29.47
N TYR A 666 5.86 -6.11 30.75
CA TYR A 666 4.63 -6.79 31.15
C TYR A 666 3.36 -6.12 30.59
N LEU A 667 3.32 -4.80 30.50
CA LEU A 667 2.16 -4.12 29.90
C LEU A 667 2.08 -4.39 28.41
N VAL A 668 3.23 -4.43 27.74
CA VAL A 668 3.29 -4.83 26.34
C VAL A 668 2.93 -6.30 26.17
N SER A 669 3.19 -7.14 27.18
CA SER A 669 2.78 -8.54 27.15
C SER A 669 1.27 -8.73 27.12
N GLN A 670 0.57 -7.91 27.89
CA GLN A 670 -0.90 -7.86 27.87
C GLN A 670 -1.46 -7.46 26.50
N LEU A 671 -0.78 -6.58 25.76
CA LEU A 671 -1.21 -6.15 24.43
C LEU A 671 -1.25 -7.30 23.42
N VAL A 672 -0.33 -8.25 23.52
CA VAL A 672 -0.25 -9.40 22.58
C VAL A 672 -1.09 -10.57 23.08
N GLU A 673 -1.20 -10.78 24.39
CA GLU A 673 -2.14 -11.76 24.96
C GLU A 673 -3.59 -11.36 24.68
N ASN A 674 -3.90 -10.07 24.83
CA ASN A 674 -5.23 -9.50 24.66
C ASN A 674 -5.15 -8.30 23.69
N PRO A 675 -4.99 -8.53 22.38
CA PRO A 675 -4.96 -7.45 21.40
C PRO A 675 -6.33 -6.75 21.27
N PRO A 676 -6.38 -5.54 20.69
CA PRO A 676 -7.65 -4.89 20.41
C PRO A 676 -8.50 -5.71 19.44
N THR A 677 -9.81 -5.68 19.63
CA THR A 677 -10.73 -6.07 18.56
C THR A 677 -10.87 -4.89 17.60
N VAL A 678 -10.84 -5.16 16.29
CA VAL A 678 -10.92 -4.12 15.27
C VAL A 678 -12.15 -4.34 14.39
N SER A 679 -13.00 -3.32 14.26
CA SER A 679 -14.09 -3.30 13.28
C SER A 679 -13.68 -2.50 12.05
N VAL A 680 -14.16 -2.90 10.88
CA VAL A 680 -13.78 -2.28 9.59
C VAL A 680 -15.03 -1.80 8.86
N GLU A 681 -14.99 -0.57 8.37
CA GLU A 681 -16.07 0.09 7.62
C GLU A 681 -15.46 0.84 6.42
N THR A 682 -16.22 1.05 5.35
CA THR A 682 -15.77 1.73 4.11
C THR A 682 -16.49 3.03 3.84
#